data_AF-A0A2A7AB01-F1
#
_entry.id   AF-A0A2A7AB01-F1
#
_cell.length_a   1.000
_cell.length_b   1.000
_cell.length_c   1.000
_cell.angle_alpha   90.00
_cell.angle_beta   90.00
_cell.angle_gamma   90.00
#
_symmetry.space_group_name_H-M   'P 1'
#
loop_
_entity.id
_entity.type
_entity.pdbx_description
1 polymer ?
#
loop_
_entity_poly.entity_id
_entity_poly.type
_entity_poly.pdbx_seq_one_letter_code
_entity_poly.pdbx_strand_id
1 'polypeptide(L)'
;MNKLKMQTPNLTAQNIDKIAALFPNCITEMLDEEKSTPDHKVYKRGINFELLKQILSPDVVDGDEAYEFTWVGKKASIVEANKPIRKTLRPCPEESKNWDDTENLYIEGDNLEVLKLLQESYLGKVKMIYIDPPYNTGTDNFVYPDDFTMETSEYEDGIGLRDDDGNKLFKENTRSNPRFHSDWCSMLYARLLVSRNFLSEDGVIFISIDDNEVSALKSICDEIFGASNFVAELVWEKKKKGSFLSNSITNVKEYIVVYCKDADSFEGLIGEIKTNTETYPCINAVNKRELRTIPSGIISKYKEKNFFLPKGTEISDTTMSIVLHSDLVIKNSMLAQDLVLEGNWRYSQSAMTQYAKKKELYITRDLYLRRIVNETRYKTLKDWLPRVGDDSDVSYNAPIDLNNLNRSGWGSNEDADEELRLIFGVQKILDYPKPTRLIEKLLASYRNTKDCVCLDFFSGSATTANAVMQLNAKDGGHRKFIMVQLPEPCDEDGEAYKAGYKNICEIGKERIRRAGEKIKQEDDCWKCVPLNRMDGSKPGDDTTAKIVKTIDAGDGKPPIEMVDISKNPDVGFRVFKLDDTNMKDVYYSAEEYSQTNLEDLESNIKEDRTDLDLLFGCLLDWGLPLSMPYRSEKIDNCTVHTYAPGDAALNVPDALIACFDSNVPENVIKEIAKRKPRRAVFRDSSFASSPEKINVFEIFKLYAPDTDVKVI
;
A
#
# COMPACT_ATOMS: atom_id res chain seq x y z
N MET A 1 -33.15 -10.15 15.19
CA MET A 1 -31.77 -10.30 15.69
C MET A 1 -30.87 -10.47 14.48
N ASN A 2 -29.91 -9.56 14.26
CA ASN A 2 -28.88 -9.74 13.24
C ASN A 2 -27.68 -10.42 13.89
N LYS A 3 -27.52 -11.73 13.70
CA LYS A 3 -26.33 -12.47 14.15
C LYS A 3 -25.13 -12.12 13.25
N LEU A 4 -23.94 -12.02 13.85
CA LEU A 4 -22.69 -11.97 13.10
C LEU A 4 -22.51 -13.28 12.34
N LYS A 5 -22.20 -13.18 11.04
CA LYS A 5 -22.08 -14.36 10.18
C LYS A 5 -20.68 -14.97 10.26
N MET A 6 -19.68 -14.25 10.79
CA MET A 6 -18.28 -14.67 10.92
C MET A 6 -17.73 -15.23 9.60
N GLN A 7 -18.06 -14.55 8.50
CA GLN A 7 -17.71 -14.95 7.14
C GLN A 7 -17.48 -13.70 6.29
N THR A 8 -16.52 -13.77 5.37
CA THR A 8 -16.26 -12.64 4.46
C THR A 8 -17.44 -12.40 3.50
N PRO A 9 -17.61 -11.16 3.02
CA PRO A 9 -18.64 -10.85 2.03
C PRO A 9 -18.48 -11.67 0.74
N ASN A 10 -19.60 -12.04 0.13
CA ASN A 10 -19.63 -12.68 -1.17
C ASN A 10 -19.63 -11.59 -2.27
N LEU A 11 -18.47 -11.38 -2.90
CA LEU A 11 -18.30 -10.36 -3.95
C LEU A 11 -19.16 -10.64 -5.19
N THR A 12 -19.35 -11.91 -5.55
CA THR A 12 -20.24 -12.29 -6.65
C THR A 12 -21.67 -11.79 -6.40
N ALA A 13 -22.17 -11.99 -5.18
CA ALA A 13 -23.49 -11.49 -4.79
C ALA A 13 -23.55 -9.95 -4.82
N GLN A 14 -22.52 -9.25 -4.33
CA GLN A 14 -22.46 -7.78 -4.38
C GLN A 14 -22.43 -7.26 -5.83
N ASN A 15 -21.70 -7.91 -6.73
CA ASN A 15 -21.64 -7.54 -8.13
C ASN A 15 -23.00 -7.77 -8.82
N ILE A 16 -23.67 -8.88 -8.52
CA ILE A 16 -25.06 -9.11 -8.96
C ILE A 16 -25.97 -7.99 -8.44
N ASP A 17 -25.81 -7.55 -7.19
CA ASP A 17 -26.59 -6.44 -6.63
C ASP A 17 -26.29 -5.09 -7.30
N LYS A 18 -25.02 -4.80 -7.63
CA LYS A 18 -24.66 -3.59 -8.40
C LYS A 18 -25.26 -3.62 -9.81
N ILE A 19 -25.17 -4.76 -10.49
CA ILE A 19 -25.80 -4.96 -11.80
C ILE A 19 -27.33 -4.84 -11.66
N ALA A 20 -27.93 -5.38 -10.60
CA ALA A 20 -29.36 -5.24 -10.32
C ALA A 20 -29.77 -3.79 -10.09
N ALA A 21 -28.92 -2.97 -9.47
CA ALA A 21 -29.20 -1.56 -9.24
C ALA A 21 -29.17 -0.74 -10.55
N LEU A 22 -28.25 -1.07 -11.47
CA LEU A 22 -28.11 -0.38 -12.75
C LEU A 22 -29.08 -0.91 -13.82
N PHE A 23 -29.28 -2.23 -13.86
CA PHE A 23 -30.05 -2.96 -14.88
C PHE A 23 -31.03 -3.94 -14.20
N PRO A 24 -32.03 -3.44 -13.45
CA PRO A 24 -32.93 -4.29 -12.67
C PRO A 24 -33.73 -5.28 -13.53
N ASN A 25 -34.01 -4.92 -14.79
CA ASN A 25 -34.70 -5.78 -15.75
C ASN A 25 -33.87 -6.98 -16.21
N CYS A 26 -32.55 -6.98 -16.00
CA CYS A 26 -31.66 -8.10 -16.34
C CYS A 26 -31.57 -9.15 -15.24
N ILE A 27 -32.22 -8.97 -14.09
CA ILE A 27 -32.17 -9.93 -12.99
C ILE A 27 -33.27 -10.97 -13.17
N THR A 28 -32.89 -12.24 -13.05
CA THR A 28 -33.79 -13.40 -13.15
C THR A 28 -33.55 -14.36 -11.98
N GLU A 29 -34.39 -15.37 -11.85
CA GLU A 29 -34.16 -16.50 -10.96
C GLU A 29 -33.46 -17.63 -11.74
N MET A 30 -32.52 -18.30 -11.10
CA MET A 30 -31.82 -19.48 -11.62
C MET A 30 -31.75 -20.56 -10.54
N LEU A 31 -31.61 -21.82 -10.95
CA LEU A 31 -31.47 -22.93 -10.00
C LEU A 31 -30.13 -22.81 -9.26
N ASP A 32 -30.15 -22.99 -7.94
CA ASP A 32 -28.94 -23.10 -7.13
C ASP A 32 -28.49 -24.55 -7.08
N GLU A 33 -27.69 -24.98 -8.06
CA GLU A 33 -27.30 -26.39 -8.24
C GLU A 33 -26.62 -27.00 -7.01
N GLU A 34 -25.88 -26.21 -6.23
CA GLU A 34 -25.20 -26.67 -5.00
C GLU A 34 -26.18 -26.98 -3.85
N LYS A 35 -27.33 -26.29 -3.81
CA LYS A 35 -28.32 -26.43 -2.73
C LYS A 35 -29.59 -27.14 -3.17
N SER A 36 -29.70 -27.43 -4.46
CA SER A 36 -30.84 -28.12 -5.05
C SER A 36 -30.58 -29.61 -5.08
N THR A 37 -31.55 -30.39 -4.61
CA THR A 37 -31.60 -31.84 -4.82
C THR A 37 -32.65 -32.17 -5.89
N PRO A 38 -32.67 -33.40 -6.44
CA PRO A 38 -33.71 -33.81 -7.39
C PRO A 38 -35.13 -33.62 -6.86
N ASP A 39 -35.31 -33.76 -5.54
CA ASP A 39 -36.61 -33.64 -4.85
C ASP A 39 -36.88 -32.24 -4.27
N HIS A 40 -35.85 -31.38 -4.19
CA HIS A 40 -35.98 -30.02 -3.64
C HIS A 40 -35.14 -29.01 -4.43
N LYS A 41 -35.83 -28.22 -5.26
CA LYS A 41 -35.21 -27.17 -6.07
C LYS A 41 -35.12 -25.85 -5.30
N VAL A 42 -33.90 -25.38 -5.07
CA VAL A 42 -33.61 -24.07 -4.48
C VAL A 42 -33.22 -23.13 -5.61
N TYR A 43 -33.76 -21.91 -5.60
CA TYR A 43 -33.46 -20.89 -6.62
C TYR A 43 -32.66 -19.75 -6.01
N LYS A 44 -31.73 -19.18 -6.79
CA LYS A 44 -30.95 -17.98 -6.47
C LYS A 44 -31.12 -16.91 -7.55
N ARG A 45 -30.80 -15.66 -7.21
CA ARG A 45 -30.77 -14.55 -8.20
C ARG A 45 -29.65 -14.81 -9.21
N GLY A 46 -29.99 -14.71 -10.49
CA GLY A 46 -29.08 -14.79 -11.62
C GLY A 46 -29.23 -13.58 -12.55
N ILE A 47 -28.30 -13.45 -13.50
CA ILE A 47 -28.32 -12.37 -14.50
C ILE A 47 -28.71 -12.98 -15.85
N ASN A 48 -29.72 -12.40 -16.50
CA ASN A 48 -30.03 -12.65 -17.89
C ASN A 48 -29.00 -11.90 -18.76
N PHE A 49 -27.90 -12.57 -19.07
CA PHE A 49 -26.81 -12.00 -19.86
C PHE A 49 -27.23 -11.60 -21.27
N GLU A 50 -28.22 -12.27 -21.86
CA GLU A 50 -28.72 -11.92 -23.20
C GLU A 50 -29.43 -10.56 -23.19
N LEU A 51 -30.30 -10.33 -22.19
CA LEU A 51 -30.97 -9.05 -22.02
C LEU A 51 -29.98 -7.95 -21.61
N LEU A 52 -28.99 -8.27 -20.77
CA LEU A 52 -27.93 -7.33 -20.39
C LEU A 52 -27.10 -6.92 -21.61
N LYS A 53 -26.74 -7.88 -22.46
CA LYS A 53 -26.05 -7.64 -23.74
C LYS A 53 -26.89 -6.71 -24.62
N GLN A 54 -28.19 -6.99 -24.82
CA GLN A 54 -29.07 -6.14 -25.62
C GLN A 54 -29.14 -4.67 -25.13
N ILE A 55 -29.14 -4.45 -23.81
CA ILE A 55 -29.15 -3.08 -23.24
C ILE A 55 -27.82 -2.36 -23.47
N LEU A 56 -26.71 -3.10 -23.43
CA LEU A 56 -25.34 -2.58 -23.58
C LEU A 56 -24.88 -2.53 -25.06
N SER A 57 -25.72 -2.95 -26.02
CA SER A 57 -25.31 -3.31 -27.39
C SER A 57 -25.67 -2.29 -28.48
N PRO A 58 -24.98 -1.15 -28.56
CA PRO A 58 -24.73 -0.54 -29.86
C PRO A 58 -23.60 -1.24 -30.61
N ASP A 59 -22.55 -1.68 -29.92
CA ASP A 59 -21.27 -2.13 -30.53
C ASP A 59 -20.66 -3.36 -29.84
N VAL A 60 -21.38 -4.48 -29.72
CA VAL A 60 -20.79 -5.72 -29.19
C VAL A 60 -20.08 -6.47 -30.31
N VAL A 61 -18.78 -6.69 -30.17
CA VAL A 61 -18.02 -7.60 -31.02
C VAL A 61 -18.45 -9.03 -30.66
N ASP A 62 -19.27 -9.66 -31.51
CA ASP A 62 -19.49 -11.10 -31.48
C ASP A 62 -18.40 -11.79 -32.31
N GLY A 63 -17.53 -12.57 -31.65
CA GLY A 63 -16.62 -13.48 -32.35
C GLY A 63 -15.28 -13.77 -31.67
N ASP A 64 -14.69 -14.90 -32.05
CA ASP A 64 -13.38 -15.47 -31.67
C ASP A 64 -12.16 -14.58 -32.04
N GLU A 65 -12.35 -13.30 -32.35
CA GLU A 65 -11.32 -12.34 -32.75
C GLU A 65 -11.15 -11.18 -31.75
N ALA A 66 -11.46 -11.41 -30.47
CA ALA A 66 -11.09 -10.49 -29.39
C ALA A 66 -9.68 -10.87 -28.86
N TYR A 67 -8.83 -9.86 -28.62
CA TYR A 67 -7.56 -10.10 -27.93
C TYR A 67 -7.86 -10.60 -26.50
N GLU A 68 -7.49 -11.84 -26.21
CA GLU A 68 -7.69 -12.48 -24.90
C GLU A 68 -6.37 -13.07 -24.39
N PHE A 69 -6.00 -12.73 -23.16
CA PHE A 69 -4.94 -13.40 -22.41
C PHE A 69 -5.55 -14.57 -21.62
N THR A 70 -5.17 -15.82 -21.92
CA THR A 70 -5.81 -17.01 -21.34
C THR A 70 -4.81 -18.09 -20.94
N TRP A 71 -5.15 -18.88 -19.92
CA TRP A 71 -4.38 -20.03 -19.43
C TRP A 71 -5.31 -21.06 -18.76
N VAL A 72 -4.79 -22.27 -18.51
CA VAL A 72 -5.53 -23.33 -17.81
C VAL A 72 -5.66 -22.96 -16.34
N GLY A 73 -6.88 -22.77 -15.84
CA GLY A 73 -7.14 -22.42 -14.43
C GLY A 73 -7.69 -21.01 -14.22
N LYS A 74 -7.60 -20.11 -15.22
CA LYS A 74 -8.05 -18.71 -15.12
C LYS A 74 -9.43 -18.53 -14.49
N LYS A 75 -10.44 -19.26 -14.98
CA LYS A 75 -11.83 -19.18 -14.47
C LYS A 75 -11.92 -19.59 -13.00
N ALA A 76 -11.17 -20.61 -12.58
CA ALA A 76 -11.16 -21.06 -11.21
C ALA A 76 -10.49 -20.04 -10.28
N SER A 77 -9.42 -19.37 -10.74
CA SER A 77 -8.78 -18.28 -9.99
C SER A 77 -9.72 -17.10 -9.73
N ILE A 78 -10.58 -16.76 -10.71
CA ILE A 78 -11.64 -15.74 -10.54
C ILE A 78 -12.66 -16.18 -9.49
N VAL A 79 -13.13 -17.43 -9.56
CA VAL A 79 -14.10 -17.97 -8.60
C VAL A 79 -13.51 -17.97 -7.20
N GLU A 80 -12.26 -18.44 -7.05
CA GLU A 80 -11.59 -18.51 -5.77
C GLU A 80 -11.41 -17.13 -5.15
N ALA A 81 -10.93 -16.13 -5.91
CA ALA A 81 -10.82 -14.75 -5.42
C ALA A 81 -12.14 -14.20 -4.83
N ASN A 82 -13.29 -14.59 -5.41
CA ASN A 82 -14.62 -14.13 -4.97
C ASN A 82 -15.30 -15.05 -3.94
N LYS A 83 -14.71 -16.23 -3.65
CA LYS A 83 -15.27 -17.20 -2.72
C LYS A 83 -15.17 -16.69 -1.28
N PRO A 84 -16.28 -16.66 -0.52
CA PRO A 84 -16.25 -16.27 0.88
C PRO A 84 -15.47 -17.31 1.71
N ILE A 85 -14.79 -16.84 2.74
CA ILE A 85 -14.02 -17.68 3.67
C ILE A 85 -14.55 -17.51 5.09
N ARG A 86 -14.41 -18.57 5.88
CA ARG A 86 -14.83 -18.65 7.28
C ARG A 86 -13.60 -18.85 8.19
N LYS A 87 -12.69 -17.88 8.13
CA LYS A 87 -11.43 -17.85 8.89
C LYS A 87 -11.38 -16.59 9.76
N THR A 88 -10.38 -16.51 10.64
CA THR A 88 -10.15 -15.35 11.51
C THR A 88 -8.66 -15.01 11.56
N LEU A 89 -8.34 -13.87 12.19
CA LEU A 89 -6.98 -13.48 12.52
C LEU A 89 -6.81 -13.48 14.04
N ARG A 90 -5.94 -14.35 14.55
CA ARG A 90 -5.63 -14.44 15.97
C ARG A 90 -4.56 -13.42 16.36
N PRO A 91 -4.83 -12.53 17.32
CA PRO A 91 -3.85 -11.59 17.82
C PRO A 91 -2.75 -12.28 18.62
N CYS A 92 -1.48 -11.89 18.41
CA CYS A 92 -0.31 -12.39 19.15
C CYS A 92 0.41 -11.23 19.87
N PRO A 93 -0.12 -10.71 21.00
CA PRO A 93 0.50 -9.58 21.71
C PRO A 93 1.94 -9.82 22.15
N GLU A 94 2.29 -11.06 22.51
CA GLU A 94 3.62 -11.49 22.93
C GLU A 94 4.67 -11.42 21.82
N GLU A 95 4.24 -11.54 20.56
CA GLU A 95 5.11 -11.39 19.40
C GLU A 95 5.11 -9.96 18.84
N SER A 96 4.24 -9.10 19.37
CA SER A 96 4.04 -7.73 18.91
C SER A 96 4.99 -6.74 19.61
N LYS A 97 5.14 -5.54 19.02
CA LYS A 97 5.89 -4.43 19.60
C LYS A 97 4.96 -3.21 19.67
N ASN A 98 4.82 -2.60 20.85
CA ASN A 98 3.88 -1.50 21.11
C ASN A 98 2.41 -1.83 20.77
N TRP A 99 1.94 -3.01 21.19
CA TRP A 99 0.61 -3.56 20.89
C TRP A 99 -0.53 -2.55 20.99
N ASP A 100 -0.60 -1.76 22.07
CA ASP A 100 -1.75 -0.91 22.33
C ASP A 100 -1.90 0.26 21.35
N ASP A 101 -0.80 0.78 20.81
CA ASP A 101 -0.76 2.07 20.11
C ASP A 101 -0.23 2.01 18.68
N THR A 102 0.48 0.94 18.30
CA THR A 102 1.01 0.83 16.95
C THR A 102 -0.09 0.66 15.92
N GLU A 103 0.12 1.30 14.77
CA GLU A 103 -0.79 1.22 13.63
C GLU A 103 -0.26 0.31 12.52
N ASN A 104 0.90 -0.30 12.72
CA ASN A 104 1.52 -1.22 11.78
C ASN A 104 1.09 -2.67 12.05
N LEU A 105 0.95 -3.46 10.99
CA LEU A 105 0.50 -4.85 11.06
C LEU A 105 1.51 -5.78 10.41
N TYR A 106 1.71 -6.95 11.02
CA TYR A 106 2.40 -8.10 10.47
C TYR A 106 1.49 -9.31 10.60
N ILE A 107 1.14 -9.95 9.48
CA ILE A 107 0.14 -11.02 9.45
C ILE A 107 0.77 -12.28 8.86
N GLU A 108 0.71 -13.37 9.62
CA GLU A 108 1.21 -14.67 9.20
C GLU A 108 0.07 -15.50 8.63
N GLY A 109 0.21 -15.99 7.40
CA GLY A 109 -0.78 -16.84 6.76
C GLY A 109 -0.74 -16.75 5.25
N ASP A 110 -1.62 -17.51 4.60
CA ASP A 110 -1.83 -17.40 3.16
C ASP A 110 -2.35 -15.99 2.82
N ASN A 111 -1.65 -15.32 1.92
CA ASN A 111 -1.94 -13.95 1.55
C ASN A 111 -3.29 -13.77 0.84
N LEU A 112 -3.79 -14.74 0.05
CA LEU A 112 -5.11 -14.62 -0.58
C LEU A 112 -6.21 -14.65 0.49
N GLU A 113 -6.11 -15.55 1.47
CA GLU A 113 -7.07 -15.64 2.57
C GLU A 113 -7.01 -14.41 3.48
N VAL A 114 -5.80 -13.94 3.82
CA VAL A 114 -5.63 -12.70 4.60
C VAL A 114 -6.20 -11.49 3.86
N LEU A 115 -5.93 -11.35 2.56
CA LEU A 115 -6.51 -10.27 1.74
C LEU A 115 -8.05 -10.34 1.74
N LYS A 116 -8.65 -11.52 1.65
CA LYS A 116 -10.11 -11.67 1.75
C LYS A 116 -10.66 -11.22 3.12
N LEU A 117 -9.97 -11.53 4.22
CA LEU A 117 -10.38 -11.08 5.57
C LEU A 117 -10.27 -9.56 5.74
N LEU A 118 -9.21 -8.95 5.21
CA LEU A 118 -8.94 -7.52 5.38
C LEU A 118 -9.73 -6.61 4.42
N GLN A 119 -10.34 -7.18 3.37
CA GLN A 119 -10.90 -6.41 2.26
C GLN A 119 -11.88 -5.33 2.71
N GLU A 120 -12.83 -5.65 3.61
CA GLU A 120 -13.81 -4.67 4.11
C GLU A 120 -13.15 -3.58 4.97
N SER A 121 -12.19 -3.96 5.81
CA SER A 121 -11.49 -3.03 6.70
C SER A 121 -10.63 -2.02 5.95
N TYR A 122 -10.09 -2.39 4.79
CA TYR A 122 -9.11 -1.61 4.02
C TYR A 122 -9.55 -1.25 2.60
N LEU A 123 -10.82 -1.43 2.25
CA LEU A 123 -11.40 -1.06 0.96
C LEU A 123 -11.11 0.40 0.61
N GLY A 124 -10.38 0.63 -0.48
CA GLY A 124 -10.06 1.98 -0.95
C GLY A 124 -9.10 2.80 -0.08
N LYS A 125 -8.41 2.19 0.89
CA LYS A 125 -7.57 2.90 1.88
C LYS A 125 -6.06 2.76 1.67
N VAL A 126 -5.62 1.82 0.84
CA VAL A 126 -4.20 1.56 0.59
C VAL A 126 -3.68 2.49 -0.49
N LYS A 127 -2.63 3.23 -0.18
CA LYS A 127 -2.05 4.22 -1.10
C LYS A 127 -0.99 3.61 -2.01
N MET A 128 -0.23 2.66 -1.47
CA MET A 128 0.81 1.97 -2.19
C MET A 128 0.79 0.48 -1.84
N ILE A 129 0.86 -0.34 -2.88
CA ILE A 129 1.19 -1.76 -2.76
C ILE A 129 2.58 -1.95 -3.35
N TYR A 130 3.47 -2.61 -2.62
CA TYR A 130 4.70 -3.15 -3.17
C TYR A 130 4.68 -4.66 -2.94
N ILE A 131 4.98 -5.43 -3.97
CA ILE A 131 5.14 -6.88 -3.83
C ILE A 131 6.37 -7.37 -4.59
N ASP A 132 7.00 -8.37 -4.01
CA ASP A 132 8.10 -9.12 -4.61
C ASP A 132 7.69 -10.60 -4.71
N PRO A 133 6.76 -10.94 -5.63
CA PRO A 133 6.32 -12.31 -5.79
C PRO A 133 7.49 -13.19 -6.28
N PRO A 134 7.40 -14.52 -6.17
CA PRO A 134 8.41 -15.41 -6.74
C PRO A 134 8.47 -15.28 -8.26
N TYR A 135 9.67 -15.37 -8.83
CA TYR A 135 9.92 -15.04 -10.24
C TYR A 135 9.70 -16.21 -11.19
N ASN A 136 9.36 -17.38 -10.66
CA ASN A 136 9.17 -18.61 -11.42
C ASN A 136 10.42 -18.97 -12.23
N THR A 137 11.60 -18.94 -11.61
CA THR A 137 12.87 -19.30 -12.28
C THR A 137 12.99 -20.80 -12.58
N GLY A 138 12.15 -21.62 -11.94
CA GLY A 138 12.20 -23.09 -11.98
C GLY A 138 13.05 -23.71 -10.87
N THR A 139 13.71 -22.88 -10.05
CA THR A 139 14.34 -23.25 -8.78
C THR A 139 13.70 -22.52 -7.59
N ASP A 140 12.75 -21.63 -7.87
CA ASP A 140 12.03 -20.89 -6.82
C ASP A 140 11.02 -21.84 -6.19
N ASN A 141 11.13 -22.05 -4.89
CA ASN A 141 10.12 -22.74 -4.11
C ASN A 141 9.02 -21.76 -3.79
N PHE A 142 7.88 -21.91 -4.47
CA PHE A 142 6.73 -21.05 -4.27
C PHE A 142 5.53 -21.92 -3.86
N VAL A 143 4.98 -21.63 -2.68
CA VAL A 143 4.10 -22.54 -1.93
C VAL A 143 2.70 -21.94 -1.82
N TYR A 144 1.90 -22.08 -2.87
CA TYR A 144 0.50 -21.64 -2.82
C TYR A 144 -0.36 -22.68 -3.54
N PRO A 145 -1.19 -23.42 -2.79
CA PRO A 145 -1.83 -24.64 -3.25
C PRO A 145 -3.11 -24.35 -4.04
N ASP A 146 -3.07 -23.35 -4.91
CA ASP A 146 -4.18 -22.98 -5.78
C ASP A 146 -4.36 -24.05 -6.90
N ASP A 147 -4.34 -25.34 -6.54
CA ASP A 147 -4.53 -26.47 -7.43
C ASP A 147 -6.03 -26.65 -7.67
N PHE A 148 -6.50 -26.03 -8.75
CA PHE A 148 -7.92 -25.87 -9.06
C PHE A 148 -8.54 -27.13 -9.69
N THR A 149 -8.35 -28.31 -9.11
CA THR A 149 -9.02 -29.55 -9.57
C THR A 149 -9.56 -30.44 -8.44
N MET A 150 -10.90 -30.54 -8.37
CA MET A 150 -11.74 -31.63 -7.82
C MET A 150 -11.69 -31.97 -6.31
N GLU A 151 -12.72 -32.70 -5.84
CA GLU A 151 -12.97 -33.01 -4.42
C GLU A 151 -11.74 -33.54 -3.69
N THR A 152 -11.45 -32.85 -2.59
CA THR A 152 -10.14 -32.68 -1.95
C THR A 152 -9.63 -33.90 -1.19
N SER A 153 -10.31 -35.06 -1.23
CA SER A 153 -9.89 -36.23 -0.41
C SER A 153 -9.24 -37.37 -1.20
N GLU A 154 -9.64 -37.68 -2.43
CA GLU A 154 -9.06 -38.82 -3.17
C GLU A 154 -7.83 -38.45 -4.02
N TYR A 155 -7.66 -37.17 -4.37
CA TYR A 155 -6.49 -36.70 -5.11
C TYR A 155 -5.32 -36.35 -4.17
N GLU A 156 -5.60 -35.78 -2.97
CA GLU A 156 -4.55 -35.36 -2.02
C GLU A 156 -3.73 -36.55 -1.47
N ASP A 157 -4.37 -37.69 -1.22
CA ASP A 157 -3.73 -38.90 -0.70
C ASP A 157 -2.91 -39.66 -1.77
N GLY A 158 -3.27 -39.51 -3.05
CA GLY A 158 -2.63 -40.23 -4.16
C GLY A 158 -1.28 -39.66 -4.62
N ILE A 159 -0.98 -38.41 -4.26
CA ILE A 159 0.26 -37.69 -4.66
C ILE A 159 1.15 -37.31 -3.48
N GLY A 160 0.79 -37.69 -2.25
CA GLY A 160 1.60 -37.42 -1.06
C GLY A 160 1.78 -35.92 -0.82
N LEU A 161 0.67 -35.17 -0.71
CA LEU A 161 0.67 -33.72 -0.47
C LEU A 161 0.70 -33.35 1.02
N ARG A 162 0.62 -34.34 1.91
CA ARG A 162 0.72 -34.16 3.34
C ARG A 162 1.70 -35.15 3.94
N ASP A 163 2.46 -34.73 4.94
CA ASP A 163 3.21 -35.65 5.79
C ASP A 163 2.26 -36.44 6.71
N ASP A 164 2.83 -37.39 7.46
CA ASP A 164 2.07 -38.25 8.39
C ASP A 164 1.40 -37.46 9.54
N ASP A 165 1.80 -36.19 9.75
CA ASP A 165 1.24 -35.26 10.73
C ASP A 165 0.18 -34.30 10.12
N GLY A 166 -0.11 -34.44 8.82
CA GLY A 166 -1.10 -33.63 8.10
C GLY A 166 -0.59 -32.26 7.62
N ASN A 167 0.71 -31.98 7.76
CA ASN A 167 1.34 -30.76 7.27
C ASN A 167 1.54 -30.84 5.75
N LYS A 168 1.27 -29.73 5.06
CA LYS A 168 1.29 -29.67 3.60
C LYS A 168 2.74 -29.69 3.07
N LEU A 169 3.02 -30.56 2.11
CA LEU A 169 4.35 -30.74 1.53
C LEU A 169 4.68 -29.64 0.51
N PHE A 170 5.89 -29.09 0.63
CA PHE A 170 6.49 -28.10 -0.28
C PHE A 170 6.68 -28.72 -1.66
N LYS A 171 6.12 -28.12 -2.72
CA LYS A 171 6.35 -28.58 -4.08
C LYS A 171 7.01 -27.48 -4.91
N GLU A 172 8.20 -27.79 -5.42
CA GLU A 172 8.91 -26.92 -6.35
C GLU A 172 8.16 -26.87 -7.69
N ASN A 173 7.85 -25.65 -8.19
CA ASN A 173 7.30 -25.49 -9.53
C ASN A 173 8.44 -25.62 -10.55
N THR A 174 8.83 -26.86 -10.85
CA THR A 174 9.95 -27.12 -11.77
C THR A 174 9.56 -26.83 -13.23
N ARG A 175 10.55 -26.49 -14.08
CA ARG A 175 10.33 -26.23 -15.53
C ARG A 175 9.72 -27.42 -16.30
N SER A 176 9.81 -28.62 -15.74
CA SER A 176 9.16 -29.82 -16.28
C SER A 176 7.65 -29.87 -16.02
N ASN A 177 7.11 -29.02 -15.15
CA ASN A 177 5.68 -28.96 -14.89
C ASN A 177 4.91 -28.48 -16.15
N PRO A 178 3.98 -29.28 -16.71
CA PRO A 178 3.18 -28.85 -17.87
C PRO A 178 2.33 -27.59 -17.61
N ARG A 179 2.04 -27.28 -16.34
CA ARG A 179 1.31 -26.09 -15.92
C ARG A 179 2.21 -24.99 -15.35
N PHE A 180 3.52 -25.05 -15.58
CA PHE A 180 4.53 -24.14 -15.01
C PHE A 180 4.12 -22.65 -14.97
N HIS A 181 3.73 -22.07 -16.12
CA HIS A 181 3.26 -20.68 -16.19
C HIS A 181 1.81 -20.51 -15.72
N SER A 182 0.97 -21.53 -15.94
CA SER A 182 -0.46 -21.48 -15.60
C SER A 182 -0.69 -21.45 -14.09
N ASP A 183 0.10 -22.20 -13.32
CA ASP A 183 0.02 -22.26 -11.86
C ASP A 183 0.45 -20.90 -11.26
N TRP A 184 1.55 -20.33 -11.77
CA TRP A 184 2.01 -19.00 -11.38
C TRP A 184 0.98 -17.91 -11.70
N CYS A 185 0.43 -17.92 -12.92
CA CYS A 185 -0.62 -16.98 -13.32
C CYS A 185 -1.86 -17.12 -12.42
N SER A 186 -2.28 -18.34 -12.12
CA SER A 186 -3.47 -18.62 -11.32
C SER A 186 -3.32 -18.08 -9.89
N MET A 187 -2.15 -18.28 -9.27
CA MET A 187 -1.86 -17.72 -7.95
C MET A 187 -1.87 -16.20 -7.95
N LEU A 188 -1.11 -15.58 -8.85
CA LEU A 188 -0.93 -14.14 -8.79
C LEU A 188 -2.21 -13.39 -9.19
N TYR A 189 -2.95 -13.92 -10.17
CA TYR A 189 -4.19 -13.31 -10.64
C TYR A 189 -5.23 -13.17 -9.53
N ALA A 190 -5.47 -14.23 -8.74
CA ALA A 190 -6.44 -14.20 -7.65
C ALA A 190 -6.07 -13.13 -6.59
N ARG A 191 -4.78 -13.04 -6.22
CA ARG A 191 -4.27 -12.06 -5.25
C ARG A 191 -4.36 -10.64 -5.77
N LEU A 192 -3.94 -10.40 -7.02
CA LEU A 192 -4.01 -9.09 -7.64
C LEU A 192 -5.45 -8.61 -7.78
N LEU A 193 -6.38 -9.49 -8.14
CA LEU A 193 -7.80 -9.18 -8.30
C LEU A 193 -8.41 -8.67 -6.99
N VAL A 194 -8.12 -9.33 -5.86
CA VAL A 194 -8.57 -8.89 -4.53
C VAL A 194 -7.84 -7.61 -4.10
N SER A 195 -6.52 -7.55 -4.28
CA SER A 195 -5.69 -6.41 -3.85
C SER A 195 -6.06 -5.09 -4.54
N ARG A 196 -6.58 -5.12 -5.78
CA ARG A 196 -7.07 -3.92 -6.48
C ARG A 196 -8.13 -3.17 -5.68
N ASN A 197 -8.97 -3.87 -4.93
CA ASN A 197 -10.03 -3.26 -4.12
C ASN A 197 -9.48 -2.43 -2.95
N PHE A 198 -8.26 -2.73 -2.51
CA PHE A 198 -7.62 -2.03 -1.39
C PHE A 198 -7.11 -0.65 -1.81
N LEU A 199 -6.69 -0.49 -3.06
CA LEU A 199 -6.10 0.76 -3.53
C LEU A 199 -7.09 1.93 -3.43
N SER A 200 -6.63 3.10 -2.95
CA SER A 200 -7.33 4.37 -3.15
C SER A 200 -7.44 4.70 -4.65
N GLU A 201 -8.32 5.62 -5.04
CA GLU A 201 -8.48 6.00 -6.46
C GLU A 201 -7.15 6.45 -7.09
N ASP A 202 -6.36 7.21 -6.35
CA ASP A 202 -5.01 7.62 -6.74
C ASP A 202 -3.90 6.64 -6.31
N GLY A 203 -4.26 5.43 -5.86
CA GLY A 203 -3.33 4.42 -5.36
C GLY A 203 -2.50 3.77 -6.47
N VAL A 204 -1.31 3.27 -6.10
CA VAL A 204 -0.34 2.67 -7.02
C VAL A 204 0.16 1.31 -6.53
N ILE A 205 0.38 0.38 -7.45
CA ILE A 205 1.01 -0.92 -7.18
C ILE A 205 2.35 -1.02 -7.92
N PHE A 206 3.38 -1.51 -7.22
CA PHE A 206 4.70 -1.83 -7.74
C PHE A 206 4.94 -3.34 -7.59
N ILE A 207 5.30 -4.01 -8.67
CA ILE A 207 5.50 -5.46 -8.68
C ILE A 207 6.89 -5.76 -9.25
N SER A 208 7.79 -6.24 -8.41
CA SER A 208 9.12 -6.67 -8.84
C SER A 208 9.04 -8.01 -9.57
N ILE A 209 9.79 -8.15 -10.67
CA ILE A 209 9.81 -9.36 -11.49
C ILE A 209 11.12 -9.44 -12.31
N ASP A 210 11.48 -10.64 -12.76
CA ASP A 210 12.54 -10.84 -13.75
C ASP A 210 11.99 -11.11 -15.17
N ASP A 211 12.86 -11.52 -16.10
CA ASP A 211 12.49 -11.76 -17.49
C ASP A 211 11.56 -12.99 -17.69
N ASN A 212 11.41 -13.92 -16.72
CA ASN A 212 10.65 -15.16 -16.93
C ASN A 212 9.15 -14.87 -17.08
N GLU A 213 8.57 -14.02 -16.22
CA GLU A 213 7.12 -13.82 -16.14
C GLU A 213 6.67 -12.37 -16.39
N VAL A 214 7.57 -11.43 -16.71
CA VAL A 214 7.22 -10.01 -16.92
C VAL A 214 6.09 -9.81 -17.96
N SER A 215 6.07 -10.60 -19.03
CA SER A 215 5.03 -10.52 -20.06
C SER A 215 3.66 -11.02 -19.57
N ALA A 216 3.65 -12.13 -18.83
CA ALA A 216 2.44 -12.69 -18.23
C ALA A 216 1.90 -11.75 -17.14
N LEU A 217 2.78 -11.24 -16.27
CA LEU A 217 2.46 -10.26 -15.24
C LEU A 217 1.78 -9.02 -15.83
N LYS A 218 2.38 -8.43 -16.87
CA LYS A 218 1.83 -7.25 -17.53
C LYS A 218 0.43 -7.52 -18.09
N SER A 219 0.23 -8.69 -18.70
CA SER A 219 -1.08 -9.09 -19.25
C SER A 219 -2.14 -9.28 -18.15
N ILE A 220 -1.76 -9.90 -17.02
CA ILE A 220 -2.61 -10.00 -15.82
C ILE A 220 -2.99 -8.60 -15.30
N CYS A 221 -2.02 -7.70 -15.19
CA CYS A 221 -2.26 -6.34 -14.71
C CYS A 221 -3.12 -5.51 -15.68
N ASP A 222 -2.90 -5.65 -16.99
CA ASP A 222 -3.72 -4.98 -18.02
C ASP A 222 -5.19 -5.39 -17.92
N GLU A 223 -5.47 -6.66 -17.60
CA GLU A 223 -6.83 -7.15 -17.39
C GLU A 223 -7.45 -6.68 -16.07
N ILE A 224 -6.69 -6.71 -14.97
CA ILE A 224 -7.21 -6.40 -13.62
C ILE A 224 -7.30 -4.88 -13.40
N PHE A 225 -6.23 -4.14 -13.68
CA PHE A 225 -6.15 -2.70 -13.44
C PHE A 225 -6.63 -1.90 -14.64
N GLY A 226 -6.62 -2.48 -15.85
CA GLY A 226 -6.91 -1.80 -17.10
C GLY A 226 -5.63 -1.28 -17.75
N ALA A 227 -5.46 -1.56 -19.05
CA ALA A 227 -4.27 -1.15 -19.80
C ALA A 227 -4.02 0.37 -19.82
N SER A 228 -5.09 1.18 -19.73
CA SER A 228 -4.98 2.64 -19.63
C SER A 228 -4.37 3.12 -18.30
N ASN A 229 -4.37 2.28 -17.27
CA ASN A 229 -3.85 2.57 -15.94
C ASN A 229 -2.40 2.10 -15.75
N PHE A 230 -1.76 1.58 -16.80
CA PHE A 230 -0.33 1.31 -16.82
C PHE A 230 0.47 2.60 -16.66
N VAL A 231 1.40 2.61 -15.71
CA VAL A 231 2.24 3.78 -15.41
C VAL A 231 3.60 3.64 -16.08
N ALA A 232 4.32 2.56 -15.77
CA ALA A 232 5.67 2.32 -16.28
C ALA A 232 6.11 0.87 -16.05
N GLU A 233 7.10 0.44 -16.82
CA GLU A 233 7.92 -0.73 -16.52
C GLU A 233 9.32 -0.20 -16.18
N LEU A 234 9.62 -0.11 -14.89
CA LEU A 234 10.90 0.42 -14.42
C LEU A 234 11.96 -0.67 -14.56
N VAL A 235 13.16 -0.31 -15.00
CA VAL A 235 14.29 -1.22 -15.13
C VAL A 235 15.29 -0.92 -14.03
N TRP A 236 15.48 -1.88 -13.13
CA TRP A 236 16.37 -1.77 -11.98
C TRP A 236 17.70 -2.51 -12.20
N GLU A 237 18.82 -1.81 -12.03
CA GLU A 237 20.15 -2.38 -12.14
C GLU A 237 20.55 -3.13 -10.86
N LYS A 238 20.23 -4.43 -10.79
CA LYS A 238 20.37 -5.24 -9.58
C LYS A 238 21.79 -5.68 -9.22
N LYS A 239 22.78 -5.55 -10.11
CA LYS A 239 24.18 -5.93 -9.83
C LYS A 239 25.17 -5.26 -10.77
N LYS A 240 26.42 -5.18 -10.32
CA LYS A 240 27.50 -4.44 -11.02
C LYS A 240 28.10 -5.19 -12.22
N LYS A 241 28.30 -6.50 -12.12
CA LYS A 241 28.99 -7.31 -13.12
C LYS A 241 28.39 -8.69 -13.23
N GLY A 242 28.56 -9.31 -14.39
CA GLY A 242 28.26 -10.71 -14.58
C GLY A 242 29.32 -11.64 -14.05
N SER A 243 28.96 -12.92 -13.98
CA SER A 243 29.96 -13.97 -13.76
C SER A 243 30.95 -13.96 -14.91
N PHE A 244 32.24 -13.84 -14.60
CA PHE A 244 33.33 -13.91 -15.57
C PHE A 244 33.38 -15.25 -16.32
N LEU A 245 32.80 -16.30 -15.72
CA LEU A 245 32.79 -17.66 -16.25
C LEU A 245 31.61 -17.93 -17.20
N SER A 246 30.68 -16.98 -17.36
CA SER A 246 29.53 -17.16 -18.23
C SER A 246 29.82 -16.63 -19.64
N ASN A 247 29.62 -17.47 -20.65
CA ASN A 247 29.63 -17.07 -22.07
C ASN A 247 28.27 -16.54 -22.54
N SER A 248 27.24 -16.53 -21.68
CA SER A 248 25.92 -15.98 -21.98
C SER A 248 25.84 -14.49 -21.65
N ILE A 249 24.82 -13.81 -22.20
CA ILE A 249 24.52 -12.42 -21.86
C ILE A 249 24.31 -12.33 -20.34
N THR A 250 25.05 -11.43 -19.71
CA THR A 250 24.85 -11.18 -18.29
C THR A 250 23.56 -10.43 -18.08
N ASN A 251 22.62 -11.07 -17.39
CA ASN A 251 21.45 -10.38 -16.88
C ASN A 251 21.81 -9.56 -15.63
N VAL A 252 21.93 -8.25 -15.77
CA VAL A 252 22.21 -7.28 -14.68
C VAL A 252 20.98 -6.49 -14.24
N LYS A 253 19.80 -6.80 -14.80
CA LYS A 253 18.57 -6.04 -14.57
C LYS A 253 17.44 -6.91 -14.06
N GLU A 254 16.49 -6.27 -13.42
CA GLU A 254 15.16 -6.76 -13.11
C GLU A 254 14.16 -5.64 -13.45
N TYR A 255 12.88 -5.96 -13.44
CA TYR A 255 11.82 -5.03 -13.78
C TYR A 255 10.93 -4.78 -12.56
N ILE A 256 10.32 -3.60 -12.54
CA ILE A 256 9.25 -3.26 -11.60
C ILE A 256 8.08 -2.75 -12.43
N VAL A 257 7.04 -3.56 -12.54
CA VAL A 257 5.82 -3.22 -13.27
C VAL A 257 4.95 -2.34 -12.37
N VAL A 258 4.50 -1.19 -12.90
CA VAL A 258 3.77 -0.17 -12.15
C VAL A 258 2.40 0.10 -12.77
N TYR A 259 1.35 -0.04 -11.98
CA TYR A 259 -0.02 0.33 -12.32
C TYR A 259 -0.61 1.26 -11.26
N CYS A 260 -1.46 2.19 -11.68
CA CYS A 260 -2.33 2.94 -10.78
C CYS A 260 -3.74 2.33 -10.77
N LYS A 261 -4.57 2.68 -9.80
CA LYS A 261 -5.97 2.25 -9.79
C LYS A 261 -6.80 3.02 -10.83
N ASP A 262 -6.61 4.33 -10.89
CA ASP A 262 -7.26 5.24 -11.82
C ASP A 262 -6.26 6.28 -12.34
N ALA A 263 -6.03 6.28 -13.66
CA ALA A 263 -5.08 7.18 -14.31
C ALA A 263 -5.49 8.65 -14.21
N ASP A 264 -6.80 8.95 -14.15
CA ASP A 264 -7.30 10.33 -14.07
C ASP A 264 -7.01 10.95 -12.69
N SER A 265 -7.01 10.14 -11.64
CA SER A 265 -6.70 10.54 -10.26
C SER A 265 -5.20 10.48 -9.92
N PHE A 266 -4.38 9.81 -10.73
CA PHE A 266 -2.97 9.55 -10.43
C PHE A 266 -2.06 10.76 -10.74
N GLU A 267 -1.36 11.28 -9.72
CA GLU A 267 -0.51 12.48 -9.85
C GLU A 267 0.90 12.21 -10.44
N GLY A 268 1.21 10.95 -10.75
CA GLY A 268 2.52 10.54 -11.28
C GLY A 268 3.60 10.34 -10.22
N LEU A 269 4.70 9.73 -10.65
CA LEU A 269 5.90 9.52 -9.83
C LEU A 269 6.93 10.61 -10.12
N ILE A 270 7.49 11.21 -9.07
CA ILE A 270 8.39 12.36 -9.16
C ILE A 270 9.80 11.97 -8.72
N GLY A 271 10.76 12.04 -9.64
CA GLY A 271 12.18 11.74 -9.37
C GLY A 271 12.97 12.93 -8.82
N GLU A 272 12.61 14.17 -9.21
CA GLU A 272 13.34 15.38 -8.81
C GLU A 272 12.40 16.56 -8.56
N ILE A 273 12.63 17.30 -7.48
CA ILE A 273 12.00 18.56 -7.11
C ILE A 273 13.08 19.65 -7.20
N LYS A 274 12.93 20.55 -8.16
CA LYS A 274 13.81 21.70 -8.30
C LYS A 274 13.16 22.96 -7.73
N THR A 275 13.79 23.51 -6.70
CA THR A 275 13.42 24.78 -6.06
C THR A 275 14.33 25.94 -6.47
N ASN A 276 15.49 25.65 -7.05
CA ASN A 276 16.44 26.66 -7.49
C ASN A 276 16.01 27.31 -8.82
N THR A 277 16.39 28.58 -9.02
CA THR A 277 16.18 29.29 -10.29
C THR A 277 16.87 28.56 -11.44
N GLU A 278 16.11 28.25 -12.49
CA GLU A 278 16.61 27.65 -13.72
C GLU A 278 16.43 28.59 -14.91
N THR A 279 17.14 28.28 -16.01
CA THR A 279 16.90 28.97 -17.28
C THR A 279 16.72 28.00 -18.44
N TYR A 280 15.72 28.25 -19.27
CA TYR A 280 15.34 27.39 -20.38
C TYR A 280 15.44 28.13 -21.71
N PRO A 281 15.91 27.48 -22.79
CA PRO A 281 15.89 28.07 -24.12
C PRO A 281 14.45 28.35 -24.55
N CYS A 282 14.19 29.52 -25.13
CA CYS A 282 12.87 29.85 -25.69
C CYS A 282 12.61 29.21 -27.06
N ILE A 283 13.63 28.56 -27.63
CA ILE A 283 13.60 27.88 -28.92
C ILE A 283 13.86 26.37 -28.77
N ASN A 284 13.39 25.58 -29.73
CA ASN A 284 13.55 24.15 -29.85
C ASN A 284 13.61 23.76 -31.34
N ALA A 285 14.73 23.21 -31.81
CA ALA A 285 14.99 23.00 -33.24
C ALA A 285 13.90 22.18 -33.97
N VAL A 286 13.19 21.30 -33.26
CA VAL A 286 12.13 20.44 -33.83
C VAL A 286 10.78 21.17 -34.07
N ASN A 287 10.57 22.33 -33.46
CA ASN A 287 9.30 23.06 -33.60
C ASN A 287 9.21 23.78 -34.95
N LYS A 288 8.01 24.16 -35.40
CA LYS A 288 7.86 24.98 -36.61
C LYS A 288 8.44 26.39 -36.40
N ARG A 289 9.05 26.95 -37.45
CA ARG A 289 9.46 28.36 -37.47
C ARG A 289 8.26 29.30 -37.55
N GLU A 290 8.20 30.26 -36.66
CA GLU A 290 7.15 31.27 -36.62
C GLU A 290 7.72 32.62 -36.16
N LEU A 291 6.97 33.69 -36.38
CA LEU A 291 7.30 35.01 -35.86
C LEU A 291 6.89 35.14 -34.39
N ARG A 292 7.72 35.83 -33.60
CA ARG A 292 7.39 36.35 -32.27
C ARG A 292 7.87 37.79 -32.16
N THR A 293 7.07 38.61 -31.49
CA THR A 293 7.43 39.96 -31.08
C THR A 293 7.80 39.93 -29.60
N ILE A 294 9.04 40.28 -29.30
CA ILE A 294 9.57 40.34 -27.95
C ILE A 294 9.46 41.78 -27.46
N PRO A 295 8.72 42.04 -26.38
CA PRO A 295 8.61 43.40 -25.84
C PRO A 295 9.97 43.96 -25.42
N SER A 296 10.16 45.25 -25.67
CA SER A 296 11.26 46.03 -25.11
C SER A 296 11.32 45.99 -23.59
N GLY A 297 12.48 46.35 -23.03
CA GLY A 297 12.71 46.42 -21.59
C GLY A 297 13.21 45.11 -20.95
N ILE A 298 13.32 44.01 -21.71
CA ILE A 298 13.98 42.79 -21.21
C ILE A 298 15.50 43.00 -21.08
N ILE A 299 16.10 42.32 -20.10
CA ILE A 299 17.54 42.39 -19.86
C ILE A 299 18.29 41.68 -20.99
N SER A 300 19.41 42.24 -21.41
CA SER A 300 20.40 41.58 -22.26
C SER A 300 21.68 41.29 -21.49
N LYS A 301 22.10 40.02 -21.50
CA LYS A 301 23.39 39.56 -20.99
C LYS A 301 24.47 39.57 -22.08
N TYR A 302 24.21 40.18 -23.23
CA TYR A 302 25.23 40.37 -24.27
C TYR A 302 26.43 41.13 -23.71
N LYS A 303 27.62 40.82 -24.23
CA LYS A 303 28.90 41.39 -23.75
C LYS A 303 28.95 42.92 -23.83
N GLU A 304 28.30 43.50 -24.84
CA GLU A 304 28.28 44.95 -25.07
C GLU A 304 26.99 45.57 -24.51
N LYS A 305 27.14 46.60 -23.68
CA LYS A 305 26.01 47.31 -23.06
C LYS A 305 25.16 48.06 -24.09
N ASN A 306 25.77 48.52 -25.18
CA ASN A 306 25.11 49.18 -26.29
C ASN A 306 25.49 48.42 -27.56
N PHE A 307 24.52 47.79 -28.22
CA PHE A 307 24.76 46.92 -29.36
C PHE A 307 23.61 47.00 -30.36
N PHE A 308 23.93 46.84 -31.64
CA PHE A 308 22.98 46.95 -32.74
C PHE A 308 23.19 45.83 -33.76
N LEU A 309 22.11 45.18 -34.18
CA LEU A 309 22.08 44.34 -35.38
C LEU A 309 20.89 44.72 -36.27
N PRO A 310 21.10 44.82 -37.59
CA PRO A 310 20.04 45.19 -38.52
C PRO A 310 19.09 44.01 -38.76
N LYS A 311 17.85 44.36 -39.11
CA LYS A 311 16.87 43.42 -39.69
C LYS A 311 17.50 42.61 -40.83
N GLY A 312 17.11 41.33 -40.93
CA GLY A 312 17.60 40.37 -41.92
C GLY A 312 18.80 39.56 -41.45
N THR A 313 19.43 39.94 -40.34
CA THR A 313 20.53 39.16 -39.76
C THR A 313 20.02 37.81 -39.23
N GLU A 314 20.73 36.74 -39.55
CA GLU A 314 20.53 35.42 -38.95
C GLU A 314 21.55 35.21 -37.81
N ILE A 315 21.06 34.78 -36.66
CA ILE A 315 21.86 34.38 -35.50
C ILE A 315 21.75 32.86 -35.42
N SER A 316 22.87 32.14 -35.59
CA SER A 316 22.91 30.69 -35.64
C SER A 316 24.01 30.09 -34.76
N ASP A 317 23.72 28.93 -34.19
CA ASP A 317 24.62 28.09 -33.40
C ASP A 317 24.21 26.63 -33.62
N THR A 318 25.08 25.89 -34.31
CA THR A 318 25.03 24.45 -34.60
C THR A 318 23.66 23.95 -35.12
N THR A 319 22.67 23.78 -34.23
CA THR A 319 21.34 23.23 -34.52
C THR A 319 20.20 24.24 -34.40
N MET A 320 20.48 25.50 -34.04
CA MET A 320 19.46 26.51 -33.75
C MET A 320 19.72 27.81 -34.48
N SER A 321 18.73 28.37 -35.19
CA SER A 321 18.82 29.72 -35.76
C SER A 321 17.59 30.57 -35.51
N ILE A 322 17.81 31.88 -35.39
CA ILE A 322 16.78 32.90 -35.33
C ILE A 322 17.10 33.98 -36.37
N VAL A 323 16.07 34.47 -37.07
CA VAL A 323 16.22 35.53 -38.09
C VAL A 323 15.54 36.80 -37.60
N LEU A 324 16.26 37.93 -37.67
CA LEU A 324 15.75 39.23 -37.25
C LEU A 324 14.78 39.79 -38.30
N HIS A 325 13.53 40.05 -37.91
CA HIS A 325 12.51 40.71 -38.75
C HIS A 325 12.30 42.19 -38.40
N SER A 326 12.93 42.65 -37.31
CA SER A 326 13.16 44.07 -36.97
C SER A 326 14.59 44.24 -36.45
N ASP A 327 15.05 45.49 -36.31
CA ASP A 327 16.38 45.77 -35.75
C ASP A 327 16.45 45.35 -34.27
N LEU A 328 17.55 44.70 -33.90
CA LEU A 328 17.92 44.43 -32.51
C LEU A 328 18.73 45.60 -31.97
N VAL A 329 18.15 46.34 -31.04
CA VAL A 329 18.80 47.49 -30.40
C VAL A 329 18.90 47.23 -28.91
N ILE A 330 20.12 47.04 -28.40
CA ILE A 330 20.41 46.94 -26.97
C ILE A 330 20.99 48.28 -26.52
N LYS A 331 20.42 48.88 -25.46
CA LYS A 331 20.95 50.08 -24.81
C LYS A 331 21.01 49.86 -23.31
N ASN A 332 22.15 50.19 -22.69
CA ASN A 332 22.40 49.98 -21.27
C ASN A 332 22.02 48.56 -20.79
N SER A 333 22.39 47.53 -21.57
CA SER A 333 22.08 46.12 -21.30
C SER A 333 20.58 45.80 -21.23
N MET A 334 19.72 46.58 -21.89
CA MET A 334 18.31 46.27 -22.08
C MET A 334 17.92 46.34 -23.55
N LEU A 335 16.94 45.54 -23.94
CA LEU A 335 16.31 45.65 -25.24
C LEU A 335 15.56 46.99 -25.35
N ALA A 336 15.99 47.87 -26.24
CA ALA A 336 15.53 49.25 -26.31
C ALA A 336 14.19 49.44 -27.04
N GLN A 337 13.82 48.49 -27.89
CA GLN A 337 12.60 48.51 -28.71
C GLN A 337 12.09 47.10 -28.93
N ASP A 338 10.81 46.97 -29.27
CA ASP A 338 10.22 45.66 -29.54
C ASP A 338 10.95 44.97 -30.71
N LEU A 339 11.20 43.68 -30.53
CA LEU A 339 12.03 42.88 -31.43
C LEU A 339 11.23 41.76 -32.06
N VAL A 340 11.09 41.79 -33.39
CA VAL A 340 10.42 40.76 -34.17
C VAL A 340 11.45 39.74 -34.64
N LEU A 341 11.25 38.48 -34.29
CA LEU A 341 12.16 37.37 -34.56
C LEU A 341 11.41 36.20 -35.18
N GLU A 342 12.04 35.51 -36.11
CA GLU A 342 11.57 34.22 -36.63
C GLU A 342 12.43 33.09 -36.09
N GLY A 343 11.82 32.07 -35.50
CA GLY A 343 12.53 30.91 -34.96
C GLY A 343 11.60 29.78 -34.56
N ASN A 344 12.16 28.66 -34.12
CA ASN A 344 11.43 27.46 -33.71
C ASN A 344 11.01 27.59 -32.23
N TRP A 345 9.93 28.33 -31.94
CA TRP A 345 9.59 28.73 -30.56
C TRP A 345 9.02 27.60 -29.70
N ARG A 346 9.40 27.55 -28.42
CA ARG A 346 8.76 26.70 -27.39
C ARG A 346 7.48 27.31 -26.83
N TYR A 347 7.37 28.63 -26.87
CA TYR A 347 6.32 29.38 -26.19
C TYR A 347 5.50 30.19 -27.19
N SER A 348 4.21 30.35 -26.90
CA SER A 348 3.31 31.20 -27.68
C SER A 348 3.68 32.67 -27.55
N GLN A 349 3.14 33.52 -28.43
CA GLN A 349 3.30 34.96 -28.33
C GLN A 349 2.80 35.52 -26.99
N SER A 350 1.64 35.07 -26.52
CA SER A 350 1.06 35.51 -25.24
C SER A 350 1.96 35.17 -24.06
N ALA A 351 2.51 33.96 -24.03
CA ALA A 351 3.43 33.51 -23.00
C ALA A 351 4.73 34.34 -23.00
N MET A 352 5.35 34.56 -24.17
CA MET A 352 6.56 35.38 -24.29
C MET A 352 6.35 36.81 -23.79
N THR A 353 5.22 37.43 -24.14
CA THR A 353 4.85 38.77 -23.63
C THR A 353 4.67 38.77 -22.11
N GLN A 354 4.04 37.74 -21.54
CA GLN A 354 3.86 37.60 -20.10
C GLN A 354 5.20 37.44 -19.37
N TYR A 355 6.11 36.59 -19.89
CA TYR A 355 7.43 36.38 -19.29
C TYR A 355 8.27 37.66 -19.33
N ALA A 356 8.24 38.41 -20.44
CA ALA A 356 8.88 39.72 -20.52
C ALA A 356 8.36 40.68 -19.43
N LYS A 357 7.03 40.77 -19.25
CA LYS A 357 6.40 41.60 -18.21
C LYS A 357 6.81 41.18 -16.79
N LYS A 358 6.89 39.87 -16.52
CA LYS A 358 7.34 39.32 -15.23
C LYS A 358 8.85 39.41 -15.01
N LYS A 359 9.62 39.93 -15.97
CA LYS A 359 11.10 39.93 -15.97
C LYS A 359 11.70 38.51 -15.93
N GLU A 360 10.96 37.54 -16.47
CA GLU A 360 11.35 36.15 -16.62
C GLU A 360 11.97 35.86 -18.01
N LEU A 361 12.25 36.87 -18.82
CA LEU A 361 12.81 36.72 -20.16
C LEU A 361 14.06 37.58 -20.31
N TYR A 362 15.10 37.03 -20.94
CA TYR A 362 16.33 37.77 -21.20
C TYR A 362 17.04 37.30 -22.48
N ILE A 363 17.87 38.18 -23.05
CA ILE A 363 18.77 37.89 -24.17
C ILE A 363 20.09 37.35 -23.62
N THR A 364 20.57 36.21 -24.11
CA THR A 364 21.81 35.55 -23.68
C THR A 364 23.06 36.27 -24.20
N ARG A 365 24.24 35.78 -23.80
CA ARG A 365 25.54 36.25 -24.34
C ARG A 365 25.68 36.01 -25.84
N ASP A 366 24.98 35.00 -26.36
CA ASP A 366 25.02 34.60 -27.76
C ASP A 366 23.76 35.08 -28.52
N LEU A 367 23.07 36.08 -27.96
CA LEU A 367 21.90 36.75 -28.55
C LEU A 367 20.63 35.89 -28.75
N TYR A 368 20.59 34.71 -28.13
CA TYR A 368 19.37 33.91 -28.00
C TYR A 368 18.47 34.40 -26.87
N LEU A 369 17.26 33.85 -26.78
CA LEU A 369 16.33 34.12 -25.70
C LEU A 369 16.25 32.93 -24.75
N ARG A 370 16.32 33.22 -23.44
CA ARG A 370 16.06 32.24 -22.39
C ARG A 370 15.02 32.77 -21.41
N ARG A 371 14.17 31.86 -20.95
CA ARG A 371 13.22 32.08 -19.86
C ARG A 371 13.91 31.78 -18.53
N ILE A 372 13.67 32.59 -17.50
CA ILE A 372 14.00 32.34 -16.11
C ILE A 372 12.77 31.71 -15.44
N VAL A 373 12.96 30.60 -14.73
CA VAL A 373 11.89 29.92 -14.01
C VAL A 373 12.29 29.90 -12.54
N ASN A 374 11.45 30.52 -11.70
CA ASN A 374 11.64 30.59 -10.24
C ASN A 374 10.61 29.72 -9.49
N GLU A 375 9.64 29.17 -10.21
CA GLU A 375 8.60 28.30 -9.63
C GLU A 375 9.18 26.90 -9.38
N THR A 376 8.76 26.26 -8.29
CA THR A 376 9.13 24.86 -8.01
C THR A 376 8.67 23.96 -9.15
N ARG A 377 9.58 23.12 -9.65
CA ARG A 377 9.30 22.18 -10.74
C ARG A 377 9.48 20.75 -10.27
N TYR A 378 8.51 19.92 -10.61
CA TYR A 378 8.54 18.49 -10.42
C TYR A 378 8.95 17.84 -11.73
N LYS A 379 9.98 17.00 -11.70
CA LYS A 379 10.36 16.13 -12.81
C LYS A 379 9.95 14.71 -12.50
N THR A 380 9.35 14.07 -13.48
CA THR A 380 8.90 12.69 -13.37
C THR A 380 10.07 11.75 -13.11
N LEU A 381 9.78 10.63 -12.48
CA LEU A 381 10.73 9.56 -12.25
C LEU A 381 11.24 9.01 -13.60
N LYS A 382 12.53 8.65 -13.66
CA LYS A 382 13.12 7.97 -14.81
C LYS A 382 12.73 6.49 -14.76
N ASP A 383 12.51 5.88 -15.92
CA ASP A 383 12.26 4.44 -16.07
C ASP A 383 13.52 3.59 -15.80
N TRP A 384 14.71 4.16 -15.93
CA TRP A 384 15.98 3.52 -15.55
C TRP A 384 16.38 3.86 -14.11
N LEU A 385 16.53 2.82 -13.27
CA LEU A 385 16.91 2.91 -11.85
C LEU A 385 18.33 2.35 -11.65
N PRO A 386 19.39 3.16 -11.89
CA PRO A 386 20.77 2.69 -11.84
C PRO A 386 21.24 2.40 -10.43
N ARG A 387 22.18 1.45 -10.30
CA ARG A 387 22.80 1.11 -9.02
C ARG A 387 23.60 2.28 -8.44
N VAL A 388 24.16 3.12 -9.30
CA VAL A 388 24.88 4.35 -8.94
C VAL A 388 24.07 5.56 -9.40
N GLY A 389 24.02 6.61 -8.59
CA GLY A 389 23.26 7.80 -8.93
C GLY A 389 23.90 8.62 -10.05
N ASP A 390 23.22 9.68 -10.45
CA ASP A 390 23.70 10.65 -11.44
C ASP A 390 24.97 11.40 -10.97
N ASP A 391 25.22 11.45 -9.66
CA ASP A 391 26.37 12.13 -9.06
C ASP A 391 27.49 11.14 -8.71
N SER A 392 28.57 11.15 -9.49
CA SER A 392 29.71 10.25 -9.32
C SER A 392 30.52 10.51 -8.05
N ASP A 393 30.40 11.69 -7.45
CA ASP A 393 31.13 12.07 -6.23
C ASP A 393 30.37 11.65 -4.96
N VAL A 394 29.11 11.20 -5.10
CA VAL A 394 28.27 10.74 -4.00
C VAL A 394 28.47 9.24 -3.81
N SER A 395 28.87 8.84 -2.59
CA SER A 395 28.95 7.42 -2.22
C SER A 395 27.61 6.72 -2.45
N TYR A 396 27.63 5.48 -2.91
CA TYR A 396 26.41 4.70 -3.18
C TYR A 396 25.53 4.52 -1.93
N ASN A 397 26.14 4.54 -0.74
CA ASN A 397 25.47 4.47 0.57
C ASN A 397 25.12 5.85 1.16
N ALA A 398 25.26 6.94 0.40
CA ALA A 398 24.91 8.27 0.89
C ALA A 398 23.41 8.36 1.23
N PRO A 399 23.03 9.23 2.19
CA PRO A 399 21.64 9.48 2.52
C PRO A 399 20.78 9.79 1.28
N ILE A 400 19.53 9.35 1.29
CA ILE A 400 18.58 9.65 0.21
C ILE A 400 18.26 11.15 0.23
N ASP A 401 18.43 11.79 -0.91
CA ASP A 401 18.00 13.17 -1.13
C ASP A 401 16.54 13.13 -1.64
N LEU A 402 15.59 13.47 -0.77
CA LEU A 402 14.16 13.42 -1.11
C LEU A 402 13.79 14.40 -2.25
N ASN A 403 14.58 15.46 -2.46
CA ASN A 403 14.38 16.39 -3.57
C ASN A 403 15.03 15.90 -4.86
N ASN A 404 16.00 14.99 -4.80
CA ASN A 404 16.58 14.39 -6.01
C ASN A 404 16.91 12.92 -5.77
N LEU A 405 15.92 12.07 -6.05
CA LEU A 405 16.05 10.63 -5.88
C LEU A 405 17.15 10.07 -6.81
N ASN A 406 17.44 10.70 -7.95
CA ASN A 406 18.46 10.22 -8.86
C ASN A 406 19.89 10.58 -8.43
N ARG A 407 20.07 11.43 -7.42
CA ARG A 407 21.39 11.88 -6.97
C ARG A 407 22.27 10.71 -6.50
N SER A 408 21.71 9.81 -5.71
CA SER A 408 22.35 8.57 -5.27
C SER A 408 21.65 7.35 -5.89
N GLY A 409 22.31 6.20 -5.93
CA GLY A 409 21.86 5.01 -6.68
C GLY A 409 20.56 4.35 -6.21
N TRP A 410 20.11 3.25 -6.76
CA TRP A 410 18.85 2.60 -6.31
C TRP A 410 19.06 1.39 -5.42
N GLY A 411 20.32 1.06 -5.11
CA GLY A 411 20.72 -0.16 -4.41
C GLY A 411 20.86 -1.34 -5.37
N SER A 412 21.53 -2.40 -4.92
CA SER A 412 21.66 -3.69 -5.63
C SER A 412 21.33 -4.86 -4.71
N ASN A 413 21.33 -6.09 -5.26
CA ASN A 413 21.20 -7.30 -4.45
C ASN A 413 22.34 -7.41 -3.42
N GLU A 414 23.57 -7.03 -3.80
CA GLU A 414 24.69 -7.06 -2.85
C GLU A 414 24.52 -6.06 -1.70
N ASP A 415 23.90 -4.90 -1.96
CA ASP A 415 23.57 -3.94 -0.90
C ASP A 415 22.52 -4.51 0.07
N ALA A 416 21.55 -5.27 -0.44
CA ALA A 416 20.51 -5.90 0.36
C ALA A 416 21.04 -7.04 1.23
N ASP A 417 21.91 -7.89 0.68
CA ASP A 417 22.59 -8.95 1.43
C ASP A 417 23.44 -8.38 2.56
N GLU A 418 24.19 -7.30 2.29
CA GLU A 418 24.99 -6.62 3.31
C GLU A 418 24.10 -5.95 4.37
N GLU A 419 22.98 -5.35 3.97
CA GLU A 419 22.00 -4.78 4.91
C GLU A 419 21.49 -5.84 5.88
N LEU A 420 21.05 -7.00 5.38
CA LEU A 420 20.62 -8.10 6.23
C LEU A 420 21.76 -8.61 7.12
N ARG A 421 22.98 -8.77 6.57
CA ARG A 421 24.14 -9.20 7.35
C ARG A 421 24.41 -8.25 8.52
N LEU A 422 24.31 -6.94 8.31
CA LEU A 422 24.53 -5.94 9.36
C LEU A 422 23.41 -5.96 10.42
N ILE A 423 22.16 -6.22 10.02
CA ILE A 423 21.02 -6.33 10.95
C ILE A 423 21.11 -7.61 11.79
N PHE A 424 21.41 -8.73 11.15
CA PHE A 424 21.35 -10.05 11.79
C PHE A 424 22.68 -10.49 12.41
N GLY A 425 23.80 -9.96 11.93
CA GLY A 425 25.15 -10.41 12.29
C GLY A 425 25.58 -11.70 11.58
N VAL A 426 24.72 -12.25 10.72
CA VAL A 426 24.88 -13.55 10.03
C VAL A 426 24.67 -13.33 8.53
N GLN A 427 25.47 -13.98 7.70
CA GLN A 427 25.30 -13.94 6.25
C GLN A 427 24.24 -14.95 5.78
N LYS A 428 23.57 -14.65 4.67
CA LYS A 428 22.61 -15.57 4.01
C LYS A 428 21.48 -16.06 4.93
N ILE A 429 20.94 -15.16 5.75
CA ILE A 429 19.73 -15.43 6.54
C ILE A 429 18.51 -15.63 5.63
N LEU A 430 18.43 -14.90 4.53
CA LEU A 430 17.42 -15.10 3.51
C LEU A 430 18.07 -14.91 2.16
N ASP A 431 17.64 -15.69 1.18
CA ASP A 431 18.08 -15.52 -0.20
C ASP A 431 17.33 -14.38 -0.88
N TYR A 432 18.07 -13.60 -1.66
CA TYR A 432 17.56 -12.54 -2.55
C TYR A 432 16.68 -11.44 -1.88
N PRO A 433 17.06 -10.88 -0.72
CA PRO A 433 16.36 -9.74 -0.16
C PRO A 433 16.40 -8.55 -1.13
N LYS A 434 15.33 -7.74 -1.15
CA LYS A 434 15.36 -6.43 -1.82
C LYS A 434 16.04 -5.39 -0.93
N PRO A 435 16.79 -4.43 -1.52
CA PRO A 435 17.43 -3.38 -0.74
C PRO A 435 16.38 -2.37 -0.26
N THR A 436 16.45 -1.97 1.00
CA THR A 436 15.50 -1.01 1.57
C THR A 436 15.43 0.30 0.80
N ARG A 437 16.59 0.75 0.33
CA ARG A 437 16.75 1.98 -0.43
C ARG A 437 15.91 2.01 -1.70
N LEU A 438 15.71 0.86 -2.36
CA LEU A 438 14.85 0.79 -3.55
C LEU A 438 13.41 1.15 -3.18
N ILE A 439 12.85 0.45 -2.20
CA ILE A 439 11.46 0.63 -1.76
C ILE A 439 11.25 2.02 -1.16
N GLU A 440 12.20 2.51 -0.36
CA GLU A 440 12.13 3.85 0.22
C GLU A 440 12.05 4.94 -0.85
N LYS A 441 12.85 4.81 -1.93
CA LYS A 441 12.84 5.77 -3.03
C LYS A 441 11.59 5.64 -3.91
N LEU A 442 11.04 4.43 -4.09
CA LEU A 442 9.75 4.24 -4.77
C LEU A 442 8.62 4.92 -3.97
N LEU A 443 8.55 4.71 -2.65
CA LEU A 443 7.63 5.40 -1.75
C LEU A 443 7.81 6.92 -1.82
N ALA A 444 9.05 7.42 -1.71
CA ALA A 444 9.35 8.84 -1.75
C ALA A 444 9.08 9.48 -3.13
N SER A 445 9.08 8.70 -4.21
CA SER A 445 8.74 9.20 -5.54
C SER A 445 7.28 9.62 -5.63
N TYR A 446 6.41 9.08 -4.76
CA TYR A 446 5.02 9.48 -4.66
C TYR A 446 4.82 10.46 -3.49
N ARG A 447 4.54 11.73 -3.80
CA ARG A 447 4.77 12.86 -2.88
C ARG A 447 3.74 12.99 -1.77
N ASN A 448 2.48 12.66 -2.03
CA ASN A 448 1.38 12.77 -1.08
C ASN A 448 1.18 11.46 -0.29
N THR A 449 2.27 10.96 0.30
CA THR A 449 2.30 9.68 1.02
C THR A 449 2.70 9.83 2.48
N LYS A 450 2.78 11.04 3.04
CA LYS A 450 3.24 11.22 4.43
C LYS A 450 2.32 10.61 5.48
N ASP A 451 1.05 10.43 5.20
CA ASP A 451 0.11 9.70 6.07
C ASP A 451 -0.72 8.79 5.17
N CYS A 452 -0.28 7.54 5.06
CA CYS A 452 -0.91 6.57 4.18
C CYS A 452 -0.63 5.13 4.61
N VAL A 453 -1.40 4.19 4.06
CA VAL A 453 -1.19 2.76 4.27
C VAL A 453 -0.40 2.16 3.10
N CYS A 454 0.68 1.45 3.42
CA CYS A 454 1.48 0.66 2.50
C CYS A 454 1.23 -0.83 2.75
N LEU A 455 0.91 -1.60 1.72
CA LEU A 455 0.65 -3.03 1.82
C LEU A 455 1.72 -3.81 1.04
N ASP A 456 2.23 -4.86 1.66
CA ASP A 456 3.10 -5.85 1.02
C ASP A 456 2.63 -7.24 1.44
N PHE A 457 2.03 -7.96 0.50
CA PHE A 457 1.51 -9.31 0.75
C PHE A 457 2.42 -10.43 0.22
N PHE A 458 3.66 -10.08 -0.12
CA PHE A 458 4.79 -10.98 -0.36
C PHE A 458 6.00 -10.44 0.43
N SER A 459 5.79 -10.21 1.72
CA SER A 459 6.70 -9.33 2.48
C SER A 459 8.10 -9.90 2.71
N GLY A 460 8.28 -11.23 2.65
CA GLY A 460 9.57 -11.90 2.80
C GLY A 460 10.28 -11.48 4.08
N SER A 461 11.49 -10.91 3.96
CA SER A 461 12.23 -10.36 5.10
C SER A 461 11.66 -9.05 5.67
N ALA A 462 10.52 -8.55 5.20
CA ALA A 462 9.90 -7.29 5.57
C ALA A 462 10.72 -6.02 5.22
N THR A 463 11.37 -6.02 4.05
CA THR A 463 12.08 -4.84 3.52
C THR A 463 11.17 -3.61 3.43
N THR A 464 9.90 -3.79 3.03
CA THR A 464 8.92 -2.71 2.89
C THR A 464 8.63 -2.02 4.22
N ALA A 465 8.42 -2.79 5.31
CA ALA A 465 8.23 -2.23 6.65
C ALA A 465 9.45 -1.41 7.11
N ASN A 466 10.65 -1.93 6.86
CA ASN A 466 11.90 -1.22 7.17
C ASN A 466 12.02 0.11 6.40
N ALA A 467 11.67 0.13 5.11
CA ALA A 467 11.66 1.34 4.28
C ALA A 467 10.65 2.38 4.77
N VAL A 468 9.44 1.94 5.15
CA VAL A 468 8.38 2.80 5.70
C VAL A 468 8.85 3.50 6.98
N MET A 469 9.42 2.74 7.93
CA MET A 469 9.92 3.31 9.18
C MET A 469 11.08 4.31 8.94
N GLN A 470 12.02 3.96 8.06
CA GLN A 470 13.13 4.87 7.71
C GLN A 470 12.65 6.17 7.05
N LEU A 471 11.67 6.08 6.15
CA LEU A 471 11.13 7.27 5.48
C LEU A 471 10.39 8.18 6.46
N ASN A 472 9.60 7.60 7.37
CA ASN A 472 8.93 8.34 8.43
C ASN A 472 9.93 9.08 9.33
N ALA A 473 11.03 8.42 9.72
CA ALA A 473 12.11 9.05 10.49
C ALA A 473 12.73 10.24 9.73
N LYS A 474 12.94 10.09 8.42
CA LYS A 474 13.59 11.12 7.58
C LYS A 474 12.72 12.34 7.29
N ASP A 475 11.42 12.15 7.06
CA ASP A 475 10.53 13.22 6.59
C ASP A 475 9.41 13.63 7.57
N GLY A 476 9.41 13.05 8.78
CA GLY A 476 8.40 13.28 9.81
C GLY A 476 7.03 12.72 9.43
N GLY A 477 6.99 11.75 8.52
CA GLY A 477 5.79 11.05 8.10
C GLY A 477 5.22 10.13 9.16
N HIS A 478 4.02 9.67 8.87
CA HIS A 478 3.17 8.79 9.66
C HIS A 478 2.58 7.70 8.77
N ARG A 479 3.40 7.18 7.86
CA ARG A 479 3.06 6.03 7.01
C ARG A 479 2.90 4.77 7.86
N LYS A 480 1.91 3.96 7.50
CA LYS A 480 1.56 2.70 8.17
C LYS A 480 1.87 1.56 7.21
N PHE A 481 2.29 0.42 7.73
CA PHE A 481 2.53 -0.77 6.92
C PHE A 481 1.64 -1.96 7.31
N ILE A 482 1.26 -2.76 6.33
CA ILE A 482 0.59 -4.05 6.51
C ILE A 482 1.42 -5.08 5.75
N MET A 483 2.14 -5.93 6.48
CA MET A 483 2.92 -7.03 5.90
C MET A 483 2.12 -8.33 6.00
N VAL A 484 2.08 -9.11 4.93
CA VAL A 484 1.58 -10.49 4.95
C VAL A 484 2.68 -11.42 4.49
N GLN A 485 2.88 -12.51 5.22
CA GLN A 485 3.87 -13.53 4.90
C GLN A 485 3.33 -14.91 5.26
N LEU A 486 3.51 -15.86 4.36
CA LEU A 486 3.26 -17.27 4.65
C LEU A 486 4.37 -17.76 5.62
N PRO A 487 4.05 -18.50 6.70
CA PRO A 487 5.02 -19.01 7.66
C PRO A 487 5.81 -20.21 7.09
N GLU A 488 6.51 -19.98 5.98
CA GLU A 488 7.35 -20.94 5.28
C GLU A 488 8.53 -21.35 6.17
N PRO A 489 8.67 -22.63 6.52
CA PRO A 489 9.80 -23.15 7.28
C PRO A 489 11.13 -22.83 6.61
N CYS A 490 12.11 -22.46 7.43
CA CYS A 490 13.49 -22.34 6.98
C CYS A 490 14.10 -23.73 6.78
N ASP A 491 15.01 -23.85 5.82
CA ASP A 491 15.84 -25.05 5.67
C ASP A 491 16.61 -25.33 6.96
N GLU A 492 16.45 -26.54 7.52
CA GLU A 492 17.07 -26.95 8.80
C GLU A 492 18.60 -26.91 8.75
N ASP A 493 19.17 -27.11 7.57
CA ASP A 493 20.62 -27.01 7.32
C ASP A 493 21.07 -25.57 6.99
N GLY A 494 20.12 -24.65 6.83
CA GLY A 494 20.33 -23.25 6.47
C GLY A 494 20.84 -22.37 7.62
N GLU A 495 21.41 -21.21 7.28
CA GLU A 495 21.96 -20.27 8.27
C GLU A 495 20.86 -19.61 9.13
N ALA A 496 19.65 -19.44 8.57
CA ALA A 496 18.49 -18.95 9.32
C ALA A 496 18.11 -19.88 10.48
N TYR A 497 17.99 -21.18 10.20
CA TYR A 497 17.62 -22.18 11.21
C TYR A 497 18.69 -22.30 12.28
N LYS A 498 19.98 -22.32 11.89
CA LYS A 498 21.12 -22.28 12.83
C LYS A 498 21.14 -21.02 13.70
N ALA A 499 20.66 -19.89 13.17
CA ALA A 499 20.51 -18.65 13.91
C ALA A 499 19.25 -18.63 14.81
N GLY A 500 18.43 -19.68 14.79
CA GLY A 500 17.26 -19.88 15.63
C GLY A 500 15.93 -19.44 15.00
N TYR A 501 15.91 -19.13 13.70
CA TYR A 501 14.69 -18.77 12.98
C TYR A 501 14.08 -19.99 12.30
N LYS A 502 12.88 -20.36 12.71
CA LYS A 502 12.17 -21.56 12.23
C LYS A 502 11.45 -21.32 10.91
N ASN A 503 11.03 -20.10 10.63
CA ASN A 503 10.31 -19.73 9.42
C ASN A 503 10.62 -18.29 8.98
N ILE A 504 10.25 -17.96 7.74
CA ILE A 504 10.49 -16.63 7.15
C ILE A 504 9.81 -15.52 7.97
N CYS A 505 8.64 -15.77 8.58
CA CYS A 505 7.96 -14.77 9.40
C CYS A 505 8.78 -14.33 10.61
N GLU A 506 9.49 -15.26 11.26
CA GLU A 506 10.38 -14.93 12.38
C GLU A 506 11.50 -13.98 11.96
N ILE A 507 12.07 -14.18 10.76
CA ILE A 507 13.07 -13.28 10.17
C ILE A 507 12.45 -11.90 9.91
N GLY A 508 11.29 -11.83 9.27
CA GLY A 508 10.61 -10.58 8.96
C GLY A 508 10.29 -9.75 10.20
N LYS A 509 9.65 -10.35 11.21
CA LYS A 509 9.36 -9.69 12.50
C LYS A 509 10.64 -9.21 13.18
N GLU A 510 11.70 -10.03 13.18
CA GLU A 510 12.96 -9.66 13.82
C GLU A 510 13.70 -8.54 13.09
N ARG A 511 13.64 -8.50 11.75
CA ARG A 511 14.15 -7.37 10.96
C ARG A 511 13.46 -6.08 11.40
N ILE A 512 12.13 -6.07 11.49
CA ILE A 512 11.37 -4.89 11.91
C ILE A 512 11.77 -4.46 13.32
N ARG A 513 11.90 -5.40 14.28
CA ARG A 513 12.31 -5.07 15.65
C ARG A 513 13.68 -4.40 15.71
N ARG A 514 14.68 -4.96 15.03
CA ARG A 514 16.07 -4.44 15.00
C ARG A 514 16.18 -3.14 14.23
N ALA A 515 15.48 -3.02 13.11
CA ALA A 515 15.40 -1.79 12.34
C ALA A 515 14.81 -0.63 13.15
N GLY A 516 13.67 -0.89 13.80
CA GLY A 516 13.01 0.07 14.66
C GLY A 516 13.87 0.50 15.86
N GLU A 517 14.62 -0.44 16.43
CA GLU A 517 15.57 -0.16 17.51
C GLU A 517 16.73 0.71 17.02
N LYS A 518 17.29 0.41 15.85
CA LYS A 518 18.34 1.22 15.23
C LYS A 518 17.87 2.64 14.94
N ILE A 519 16.65 2.80 14.39
CA ILE A 519 16.05 4.12 14.13
C ILE A 519 15.93 4.92 15.43
N LYS A 520 15.44 4.30 16.51
CA LYS A 520 15.36 4.96 17.83
C LYS A 520 16.73 5.40 18.36
N GLN A 521 17.77 4.57 18.20
CA GLN A 521 19.13 4.90 18.62
C GLN A 521 19.76 6.03 17.78
N GLU A 522 19.43 6.11 16.49
CA GLU A 522 19.90 7.15 15.58
C GLU A 522 19.13 8.47 15.76
N ASP A 523 17.83 8.40 16.07
CA ASP A 523 16.94 9.55 16.32
C ASP A 523 17.10 10.17 17.73
N ASP A 524 17.83 9.52 18.64
CA ASP A 524 18.23 10.10 19.94
C ASP A 524 19.16 11.33 19.80
N CYS A 525 19.43 11.81 18.57
CA CYS A 525 20.04 13.12 18.29
C CYS A 525 19.03 14.29 18.37
N TRP A 526 18.55 14.52 19.60
CA TRP A 526 17.84 15.69 20.15
C TRP A 526 17.83 16.99 19.31
N LYS A 527 16.66 17.41 18.82
CA LYS A 527 16.40 18.81 18.44
C LYS A 527 15.20 19.37 19.21
N CYS A 528 15.40 19.67 20.49
CA CYS A 528 14.54 20.67 21.15
C CYS A 528 14.76 22.02 20.46
N VAL A 529 13.71 22.59 19.88
CA VAL A 529 13.76 23.94 19.30
C VAL A 529 13.15 24.95 20.29
N PRO A 530 13.75 26.14 20.45
CA PRO A 530 13.13 27.23 21.20
C PRO A 530 11.82 27.66 20.53
N LEU A 531 10.72 27.70 21.27
CA LEU A 531 9.41 28.18 20.81
C LEU A 531 9.38 29.72 20.74
N ASN A 532 10.24 30.34 19.92
CA ASN A 532 10.19 31.79 19.68
C ASN A 532 9.20 32.10 18.55
N ARG A 533 7.92 32.28 18.89
CA ARG A 533 6.90 32.81 17.97
C ARG A 533 6.78 34.33 18.17
N MET A 534 7.26 35.12 17.20
CA MET A 534 7.03 36.57 17.17
C MET A 534 5.58 36.95 16.79
N ASP A 535 4.72 35.97 16.44
CA ASP A 535 3.39 36.20 15.87
C ASP A 535 2.21 35.94 16.83
N GLY A 536 2.46 35.49 18.06
CA GLY A 536 1.42 35.32 19.08
C GLY A 536 0.44 34.15 18.87
N SER A 537 0.71 33.21 17.97
CA SER A 537 -0.12 32.01 17.78
C SER A 537 0.00 31.01 18.94
N LYS A 538 -1.14 30.61 19.53
CA LYS A 538 -1.20 29.61 20.62
C LYS A 538 -1.00 28.18 20.09
N PRO A 539 -0.53 27.23 20.93
CA PRO A 539 -0.51 25.81 20.58
C PRO A 539 -1.95 25.30 20.41
N GLY A 540 -2.27 24.67 19.27
CA GLY A 540 -3.61 24.11 19.04
C GLY A 540 -3.98 23.75 17.61
N ASP A 541 -3.41 24.41 16.58
CA ASP A 541 -3.95 24.26 15.21
C ASP A 541 -3.13 23.38 14.24
N ASP A 542 -2.00 22.80 14.64
CA ASP A 542 -1.18 21.97 13.71
C ASP A 542 -0.21 21.00 14.41
N THR A 543 0.36 21.36 15.57
CA THR A 543 1.48 20.62 16.16
C THR A 543 1.11 19.95 17.48
N THR A 544 1.13 18.61 17.50
CA THR A 544 1.02 17.72 18.68
C THR A 544 2.25 17.76 19.60
N ALA A 545 3.03 18.84 19.60
CA ALA A 545 4.32 18.91 20.27
C ALA A 545 4.17 19.09 21.79
N LYS A 546 4.83 18.24 22.57
CA LYS A 546 4.79 18.27 24.05
C LYS A 546 5.88 19.21 24.57
N ILE A 547 5.54 20.14 25.47
CA ILE A 547 6.55 20.95 26.17
C ILE A 547 7.35 20.02 27.09
N VAL A 548 8.66 19.91 26.85
CA VAL A 548 9.58 19.00 27.59
C VAL A 548 10.44 19.75 28.60
N LYS A 549 10.71 21.04 28.39
CA LYS A 549 11.54 21.82 29.31
C LYS A 549 11.23 23.31 29.18
N THR A 550 11.18 24.03 30.30
CA THR A 550 11.09 25.49 30.30
C THR A 550 12.40 26.05 30.83
N ILE A 551 13.02 26.98 30.09
CA ILE A 551 14.29 27.62 30.43
C ILE A 551 14.00 29.08 30.78
N ASP A 552 14.41 29.52 31.97
CA ASP A 552 14.35 30.94 32.35
C ASP A 552 15.34 31.74 31.47
N ALA A 553 14.82 32.71 30.72
CA ALA A 553 15.59 33.51 29.78
C ALA A 553 16.36 34.67 30.45
N GLY A 554 16.13 34.91 31.75
CA GLY A 554 16.70 36.03 32.50
C GLY A 554 16.21 37.41 32.01
N ASP A 555 16.55 38.46 32.77
CA ASP A 555 16.33 39.88 32.42
C ASP A 555 14.91 40.23 31.93
N GLY A 556 13.87 39.78 32.63
CA GLY A 556 12.48 40.16 32.34
C GLY A 556 11.96 39.68 30.98
N LYS A 557 12.67 38.74 30.32
CA LYS A 557 12.23 38.10 29.08
C LYS A 557 11.29 36.93 29.39
N PRO A 558 10.34 36.64 28.50
CA PRO A 558 9.49 35.46 28.64
C PRO A 558 10.34 34.18 28.64
N PRO A 559 9.97 33.16 29.43
CA PRO A 559 10.68 31.89 29.48
C PRO A 559 10.68 31.20 28.12
N ILE A 560 11.79 30.53 27.80
CA ILE A 560 11.93 29.73 26.58
C ILE A 560 11.34 28.35 26.86
N GLU A 561 10.18 28.07 26.25
CA GLU A 561 9.62 26.73 26.22
C GLU A 561 10.34 25.91 25.13
N MET A 562 10.86 24.77 25.53
CA MET A 562 11.42 23.75 24.66
C MET A 562 10.33 22.72 24.40
N VAL A 563 9.99 22.54 23.14
CA VAL A 563 9.01 21.55 22.68
C VAL A 563 9.72 20.36 22.08
N ASP A 564 9.18 19.19 22.40
CA ASP A 564 9.51 17.93 21.76
C ASP A 564 8.75 17.92 20.43
N ILE A 565 9.50 18.17 19.37
CA ILE A 565 9.03 18.06 17.99
C ILE A 565 9.35 16.68 17.40
N SER A 566 9.95 15.76 18.19
CA SER A 566 10.15 14.39 17.74
C SER A 566 8.79 13.72 17.66
N LYS A 567 8.25 13.64 16.44
CA LYS A 567 7.34 12.54 16.12
C LYS A 567 8.24 11.31 16.08
N ASN A 568 8.42 10.66 17.23
CA ASN A 568 9.10 9.37 17.24
C ASN A 568 8.33 8.48 16.25
N PRO A 569 8.97 8.01 15.17
CA PRO A 569 8.27 7.22 14.18
C PRO A 569 7.67 5.99 14.86
N ASP A 570 6.45 5.60 14.48
CA ASP A 570 5.88 4.35 14.97
C ASP A 570 6.70 3.19 14.40
N VAL A 571 7.58 2.65 15.25
CA VAL A 571 8.41 1.46 14.98
C VAL A 571 7.84 0.20 15.64
N GLY A 572 6.61 0.27 16.16
CA GLY A 572 5.86 -0.88 16.63
C GLY A 572 5.23 -1.64 15.47
N PHE A 573 4.63 -2.79 15.79
CA PHE A 573 3.73 -3.54 14.92
C PHE A 573 2.94 -4.57 15.73
N ARG A 574 1.72 -4.87 15.29
CA ARG A 574 0.90 -5.98 15.80
C ARG A 574 1.08 -7.22 14.95
N VAL A 575 1.25 -8.36 15.60
CA VAL A 575 1.29 -9.67 14.96
C VAL A 575 -0.08 -10.32 14.99
N PHE A 576 -0.51 -10.83 13.85
CA PHE A 576 -1.68 -11.68 13.71
C PHE A 576 -1.33 -12.98 13.01
N LYS A 577 -2.02 -14.07 13.35
CA LYS A 577 -1.90 -15.35 12.63
C LYS A 577 -3.24 -15.77 12.08
N LEU A 578 -3.26 -16.19 10.83
CA LEU A 578 -4.43 -16.74 10.19
C LEU A 578 -4.80 -18.07 10.87
N ASP A 579 -6.06 -18.18 11.28
CA ASP A 579 -6.59 -19.40 11.88
C ASP A 579 -8.02 -19.66 11.38
N ASP A 580 -8.55 -20.83 11.70
CA ASP A 580 -9.94 -21.16 11.46
C ASP A 580 -10.90 -20.34 12.33
N THR A 581 -12.20 -20.37 12.00
CA THR A 581 -13.20 -19.55 12.68
C THR A 581 -13.22 -19.76 14.20
N ASN A 582 -13.56 -18.71 14.95
CA ASN A 582 -13.73 -18.76 16.41
C ASN A 582 -14.88 -19.67 16.87
N MET A 583 -15.77 -20.06 15.95
CA MET A 583 -16.99 -20.80 16.25
C MET A 583 -16.77 -22.32 16.11
N LYS A 584 -17.44 -23.12 16.94
CA LYS A 584 -17.48 -24.58 16.78
C LYS A 584 -18.27 -24.97 15.52
N ASP A 585 -17.86 -26.02 14.84
CA ASP A 585 -18.57 -26.57 13.68
C ASP A 585 -19.79 -27.37 14.16
N VAL A 586 -20.98 -26.79 14.01
CA VAL A 586 -22.24 -27.42 14.40
C VAL A 586 -22.82 -28.13 13.17
N TYR A 587 -22.27 -29.29 12.82
CA TYR A 587 -22.90 -30.21 11.86
C TYR A 587 -23.55 -31.33 12.65
N TYR A 588 -24.88 -31.31 12.77
CA TYR A 588 -25.62 -32.41 13.36
C TYR A 588 -26.83 -32.75 12.50
N SER A 589 -26.93 -34.01 12.09
CA SER A 589 -28.21 -34.58 11.69
C SER A 589 -29.06 -34.83 12.95
N ALA A 590 -30.38 -34.72 12.86
CA ALA A 590 -31.27 -34.83 14.03
C ALA A 590 -31.20 -36.21 14.75
N GLU A 591 -30.55 -37.21 14.14
CA GLU A 591 -30.46 -38.59 14.62
C GLU A 591 -29.18 -38.87 15.44
N GLU A 592 -28.21 -37.95 15.49
CA GLU A 592 -26.91 -38.13 16.16
C GLU A 592 -26.86 -37.58 17.60
N TYR A 593 -27.97 -37.09 18.14
CA TYR A 593 -28.02 -36.54 19.50
C TYR A 593 -28.03 -37.64 20.57
N SER A 594 -26.96 -37.71 21.35
CA SER A 594 -26.94 -38.41 22.65
C SER A 594 -27.07 -37.39 23.80
N GLN A 595 -27.60 -37.79 24.96
CA GLN A 595 -27.79 -36.90 26.12
C GLN A 595 -26.45 -36.33 26.66
N THR A 596 -25.34 -37.01 26.37
CA THR A 596 -23.95 -36.57 26.62
C THR A 596 -23.48 -35.44 25.68
N ASN A 597 -24.06 -35.32 24.48
CA ASN A 597 -23.70 -34.26 23.51
C ASN A 597 -24.34 -32.91 23.85
N LEU A 598 -25.22 -32.83 24.86
CA LEU A 598 -25.87 -31.58 25.27
C LEU A 598 -24.90 -30.61 25.97
N GLU A 599 -23.89 -31.13 26.68
CA GLU A 599 -22.88 -30.31 27.37
C GLU A 599 -21.95 -29.62 26.34
N ASP A 600 -21.59 -30.32 25.26
CA ASP A 600 -20.77 -29.77 24.16
C ASP A 600 -21.47 -28.68 23.33
N LEU A 601 -22.81 -28.60 23.43
CA LEU A 601 -23.65 -27.61 22.75
C LEU A 601 -23.88 -26.32 23.56
N GLU A 602 -23.35 -26.24 24.79
CA GLU A 602 -23.54 -25.07 25.67
C GLU A 602 -22.81 -23.83 25.16
N SER A 603 -21.65 -24.00 24.51
CA SER A 603 -20.87 -22.90 23.92
C SER A 603 -20.67 -23.11 22.42
N ASN A 604 -21.05 -22.10 21.63
CA ASN A 604 -20.78 -22.02 20.19
C ASN A 604 -19.34 -21.56 19.87
N ILE A 605 -18.55 -21.21 20.88
CA ILE A 605 -17.17 -20.71 20.75
C ILE A 605 -16.18 -21.84 21.07
N LYS A 606 -15.10 -21.94 20.31
CA LYS A 606 -14.00 -22.89 20.57
C LYS A 606 -13.30 -22.59 21.89
N GLU A 607 -12.94 -23.64 22.62
CA GLU A 607 -12.45 -23.55 24.00
C GLU A 607 -11.05 -22.91 24.12
N ASP A 608 -10.26 -22.95 23.05
CA ASP A 608 -8.91 -22.36 23.00
C ASP A 608 -8.93 -20.86 22.64
N ARG A 609 -10.11 -20.24 22.51
CA ARG A 609 -10.26 -18.84 22.10
C ARG A 609 -10.25 -17.89 23.29
N THR A 610 -9.45 -16.85 23.14
CA THR A 610 -9.31 -15.75 24.10
C THR A 610 -10.29 -14.62 23.79
N ASP A 611 -10.48 -13.73 24.76
CA ASP A 611 -11.25 -12.49 24.59
C ASP A 611 -10.75 -11.64 23.42
N LEU A 612 -9.43 -11.62 23.20
CA LEU A 612 -8.83 -10.92 22.07
C LEU A 612 -9.13 -11.60 20.74
N ASP A 613 -9.12 -12.94 20.67
CA ASP A 613 -9.51 -13.68 19.45
C ASP A 613 -10.96 -13.33 19.05
N LEU A 614 -11.86 -13.24 20.03
CA LEU A 614 -13.26 -12.86 19.82
C LEU A 614 -13.41 -11.40 19.40
N LEU A 615 -12.69 -10.49 20.08
CA LEU A 615 -12.67 -9.06 19.76
C LEU A 615 -12.27 -8.84 18.30
N PHE A 616 -11.11 -9.35 17.89
CA PHE A 616 -10.56 -9.14 16.56
C PHE A 616 -11.37 -9.86 15.47
N GLY A 617 -12.00 -11.00 15.78
CA GLY A 617 -13.00 -11.61 14.90
C GLY A 617 -14.20 -10.68 14.66
N CYS A 618 -14.69 -9.99 15.70
CA CYS A 618 -15.78 -9.02 15.55
C CYS A 618 -15.34 -7.77 14.77
N LEU A 619 -14.07 -7.34 14.87
CA LEU A 619 -13.54 -6.22 14.10
C LEU A 619 -13.56 -6.51 12.60
N LEU A 620 -13.14 -7.70 12.20
CA LEU A 620 -13.16 -8.17 10.81
C LEU A 620 -14.59 -8.16 10.26
N ASP A 621 -15.53 -8.75 10.98
CA ASP A 621 -16.94 -8.81 10.57
C ASP A 621 -17.60 -7.43 10.42
N TRP A 622 -17.14 -6.45 11.20
CA TRP A 622 -17.63 -5.07 11.13
C TRP A 622 -16.82 -4.18 10.17
N GLY A 623 -15.79 -4.71 9.50
CA GLY A 623 -14.94 -3.94 8.60
C GLY A 623 -14.17 -2.81 9.31
N LEU A 624 -13.81 -3.01 10.58
CA LEU A 624 -13.00 -2.05 11.32
C LEU A 624 -11.50 -2.28 11.03
N PRO A 625 -10.71 -1.22 10.80
CA PRO A 625 -9.26 -1.36 10.65
C PRO A 625 -8.62 -1.97 11.90
N LEU A 626 -7.70 -2.91 11.71
CA LEU A 626 -7.02 -3.62 12.80
C LEU A 626 -5.86 -2.81 13.42
N SER A 627 -5.55 -1.65 12.85
CA SER A 627 -4.48 -0.75 13.26
C SER A 627 -4.89 0.25 14.34
N MET A 628 -6.16 0.32 14.74
CA MET A 628 -6.60 1.36 15.68
C MET A 628 -6.14 1.09 17.13
N PRO A 629 -6.00 2.12 17.98
CA PRO A 629 -5.55 1.92 19.36
C PRO A 629 -6.47 1.00 20.16
N TYR A 630 -5.89 0.24 21.08
CA TYR A 630 -6.57 -0.73 21.93
C TYR A 630 -6.26 -0.46 23.40
N ARG A 631 -7.25 -0.64 24.28
CA ARG A 631 -7.13 -0.53 25.74
C ARG A 631 -7.94 -1.63 26.42
N SER A 632 -7.48 -2.08 27.59
CA SER A 632 -8.29 -2.91 28.49
C SER A 632 -8.20 -2.44 29.92
N GLU A 633 -9.27 -2.68 30.68
CA GLU A 633 -9.35 -2.39 32.10
C GLU A 633 -10.23 -3.40 32.82
N LYS A 634 -10.19 -3.40 34.17
CA LYS A 634 -11.08 -4.20 35.00
C LYS A 634 -12.17 -3.33 35.62
N ILE A 635 -13.43 -3.71 35.41
CA ILE A 635 -14.61 -3.12 36.04
C ILE A 635 -15.34 -4.24 36.79
N ASP A 636 -15.40 -4.16 38.11
CA ASP A 636 -16.00 -5.18 38.98
C ASP A 636 -15.54 -6.62 38.67
N ASN A 637 -14.22 -6.78 38.53
CA ASN A 637 -13.53 -8.01 38.12
C ASN A 637 -13.79 -8.50 36.69
N CYS A 638 -14.68 -7.86 35.93
CA CYS A 638 -14.85 -8.11 34.52
C CYS A 638 -13.80 -7.36 33.68
N THR A 639 -13.23 -8.02 32.68
CA THR A 639 -12.33 -7.42 31.71
C THR A 639 -13.16 -6.72 30.63
N VAL A 640 -12.92 -5.42 30.49
CA VAL A 640 -13.58 -4.58 29.49
C VAL A 640 -12.55 -4.11 28.48
N HIS A 641 -12.78 -4.44 27.22
CA HIS A 641 -11.94 -4.09 26.09
C HIS A 641 -12.51 -2.89 25.36
N THR A 642 -11.68 -1.88 25.11
CA THR A 642 -12.06 -0.69 24.33
C THR A 642 -11.16 -0.62 23.10
N TYR A 643 -11.77 -0.54 21.92
CA TYR A 643 -11.07 -0.50 20.64
C TYR A 643 -11.42 0.77 19.87
N ALA A 644 -10.40 1.45 19.34
CA ALA A 644 -10.48 2.84 18.88
C ALA A 644 -11.17 3.73 19.94
N PRO A 645 -10.51 3.96 21.10
CA PRO A 645 -11.04 4.84 22.13
C PRO A 645 -11.30 6.23 21.55
N GLY A 646 -12.43 6.80 21.94
CA GLY A 646 -12.87 8.11 21.51
C GLY A 646 -12.15 9.24 22.22
N ASP A 647 -12.48 10.47 21.84
CA ASP A 647 -12.00 11.67 22.50
C ASP A 647 -13.21 12.42 23.07
N ALA A 648 -13.33 12.39 24.40
CA ALA A 648 -14.39 13.06 25.13
C ALA A 648 -14.35 14.60 24.96
N ALA A 649 -13.16 15.19 24.76
CA ALA A 649 -13.03 16.63 24.52
C ALA A 649 -13.53 17.03 23.12
N LEU A 650 -13.45 16.11 22.15
CA LEU A 650 -13.95 16.30 20.79
C LEU A 650 -15.35 15.72 20.56
N ASN A 651 -15.99 15.21 21.61
CA ASN A 651 -17.28 14.51 21.55
C ASN A 651 -17.28 13.35 20.53
N VAL A 652 -16.15 12.67 20.41
CA VAL A 652 -15.99 11.47 19.58
C VAL A 652 -16.18 10.26 20.49
N PRO A 653 -17.21 9.42 20.28
CA PRO A 653 -17.44 8.22 21.10
C PRO A 653 -16.45 7.10 20.77
N ASP A 654 -16.25 6.19 21.72
CA ASP A 654 -15.50 4.95 21.51
C ASP A 654 -16.08 4.16 20.33
N ALA A 655 -15.24 3.62 19.44
CA ALA A 655 -15.74 2.91 18.27
C ALA A 655 -16.38 1.56 18.63
N LEU A 656 -15.82 0.86 19.63
CA LEU A 656 -16.29 -0.43 20.09
C LEU A 656 -15.83 -0.71 21.52
N ILE A 657 -16.76 -1.16 22.38
CA ILE A 657 -16.44 -1.74 23.69
C ILE A 657 -16.95 -3.18 23.75
N ALA A 658 -16.15 -4.10 24.29
CA ALA A 658 -16.53 -5.50 24.43
C ALA A 658 -16.24 -6.01 25.85
N CYS A 659 -17.10 -6.91 26.33
CA CYS A 659 -16.87 -7.67 27.56
C CYS A 659 -17.25 -9.12 27.31
N PHE A 660 -16.27 -10.01 27.40
CA PHE A 660 -16.43 -11.43 27.11
C PHE A 660 -16.36 -12.28 28.37
N ASP A 661 -16.48 -11.72 29.57
CA ASP A 661 -16.57 -12.54 30.79
C ASP A 661 -17.93 -13.24 30.92
N SER A 662 -17.99 -14.30 31.72
CA SER A 662 -19.25 -14.96 32.07
C SER A 662 -19.95 -14.22 33.19
N ASN A 663 -21.28 -14.23 33.20
CA ASN A 663 -22.10 -13.63 34.27
C ASN A 663 -21.74 -12.15 34.54
N VAL A 664 -21.68 -11.34 33.48
CA VAL A 664 -21.33 -9.91 33.58
C VAL A 664 -22.41 -9.18 34.38
N PRO A 665 -22.06 -8.54 35.52
CA PRO A 665 -23.07 -7.91 36.35
C PRO A 665 -23.63 -6.62 35.72
N GLU A 666 -24.88 -6.29 36.09
CA GLU A 666 -25.64 -5.18 35.51
C GLU A 666 -24.93 -3.82 35.64
N ASN A 667 -24.15 -3.62 36.71
CA ASN A 667 -23.39 -2.39 36.91
C ASN A 667 -22.30 -2.20 35.84
N VAL A 668 -21.58 -3.26 35.45
CA VAL A 668 -20.60 -3.23 34.35
C VAL A 668 -21.29 -2.85 33.05
N ILE A 669 -22.43 -3.47 32.74
CA ILE A 669 -23.23 -3.15 31.54
C ILE A 669 -23.66 -1.69 31.53
N LYS A 670 -24.10 -1.14 32.68
CA LYS A 670 -24.45 0.27 32.82
C LYS A 670 -23.25 1.20 32.63
N GLU A 671 -22.09 0.86 33.18
CA GLU A 671 -20.87 1.66 33.00
C GLU A 671 -20.44 1.69 31.53
N ILE A 672 -20.51 0.57 30.83
CA ILE A 672 -20.27 0.52 29.38
C ILE A 672 -21.30 1.38 28.63
N ALA A 673 -22.59 1.24 28.93
CA ALA A 673 -23.64 1.99 28.25
C ALA A 673 -23.53 3.51 28.48
N LYS A 674 -23.10 3.96 29.67
CA LYS A 674 -22.87 5.39 29.96
C LYS A 674 -21.77 6.02 29.11
N ARG A 675 -20.80 5.22 28.64
CA ARG A 675 -19.74 5.69 27.73
C ARG A 675 -20.24 5.93 26.31
N LYS A 676 -21.46 5.44 25.99
CA LYS A 676 -22.11 5.60 24.68
C LYS A 676 -21.22 5.19 23.50
N PRO A 677 -20.63 3.98 23.52
CA PRO A 677 -19.80 3.52 22.42
C PRO A 677 -20.66 3.39 21.15
N ARG A 678 -20.06 3.48 19.96
CA ARG A 678 -20.80 3.21 18.72
C ARG A 678 -21.26 1.75 18.64
N ARG A 679 -20.47 0.83 19.21
CA ARG A 679 -20.73 -0.61 19.18
C ARG A 679 -20.44 -1.24 20.53
N ALA A 680 -21.25 -2.21 20.93
CA ALA A 680 -21.02 -3.02 22.12
C ALA A 680 -21.13 -4.52 21.81
N VAL A 681 -20.21 -5.33 22.34
CA VAL A 681 -20.22 -6.80 22.14
C VAL A 681 -20.15 -7.53 23.48
N PHE A 682 -20.98 -8.57 23.60
CA PHE A 682 -20.96 -9.53 24.70
C PHE A 682 -21.00 -10.96 24.15
N ARG A 683 -20.56 -11.96 24.91
CA ARG A 683 -20.79 -13.38 24.55
C ARG A 683 -22.13 -13.85 25.11
N ASP A 684 -22.74 -14.89 24.53
CA ASP A 684 -24.01 -15.42 25.03
C ASP A 684 -23.93 -15.86 26.50
N SER A 685 -22.84 -16.52 26.87
CA SER A 685 -22.54 -16.94 28.25
C SER A 685 -22.18 -15.80 29.21
N SER A 686 -22.18 -14.53 28.74
CA SER A 686 -22.10 -13.37 29.63
C SER A 686 -23.37 -13.20 30.47
N PHE A 687 -24.47 -13.86 30.13
CA PHE A 687 -25.76 -13.72 30.80
C PHE A 687 -26.19 -15.04 31.45
N ALA A 688 -26.68 -15.00 32.69
CA ALA A 688 -27.13 -16.21 33.39
C ALA A 688 -28.50 -16.70 32.88
N SER A 689 -29.26 -15.83 32.19
CA SER A 689 -30.59 -16.16 31.68
C SER A 689 -31.04 -15.26 30.52
N SER A 690 -32.00 -15.74 29.71
CA SER A 690 -32.60 -14.95 28.62
C SER A 690 -33.19 -13.60 29.06
N PRO A 691 -33.84 -13.45 30.24
CA PRO A 691 -34.24 -12.15 30.76
C PRO A 691 -33.10 -11.17 31.00
N GLU A 692 -31.95 -11.62 31.52
CA GLU A 692 -30.77 -10.77 31.72
C GLU A 692 -30.20 -10.29 30.38
N LYS A 693 -30.16 -11.19 29.38
CA LYS A 693 -29.78 -10.84 28.01
C LYS A 693 -30.70 -9.77 27.41
N ILE A 694 -32.01 -9.88 27.61
CA ILE A 694 -32.97 -8.86 27.15
C ILE A 694 -32.75 -7.54 27.89
N ASN A 695 -32.49 -7.59 29.21
CA ASN A 695 -32.25 -6.41 30.04
C ASN A 695 -31.07 -5.56 29.52
N VAL A 696 -30.02 -6.18 28.98
CA VAL A 696 -28.89 -5.46 28.35
C VAL A 696 -29.36 -4.54 27.24
N PHE A 697 -30.19 -5.03 26.33
CA PHE A 697 -30.71 -4.20 25.24
C PHE A 697 -31.57 -3.04 25.75
N GLU A 698 -32.34 -3.24 26.82
CA GLU A 698 -33.13 -2.16 27.44
C GLU A 698 -32.24 -1.13 28.14
N ILE A 699 -31.16 -1.55 28.79
CA ILE A 699 -30.16 -0.64 29.38
C ILE A 699 -29.52 0.22 28.28
N PHE A 700 -29.08 -0.37 27.17
CA PHE A 700 -28.51 0.40 26.06
C PHE A 700 -29.54 1.34 25.42
N LYS A 701 -30.79 0.92 25.23
CA LYS A 701 -31.86 1.82 24.74
C LYS A 701 -32.05 3.05 25.65
N LEU A 702 -31.88 2.90 26.96
CA LEU A 702 -32.03 3.99 27.92
C LEU A 702 -30.82 4.94 27.94
N TYR A 703 -29.60 4.41 27.97
CA TYR A 703 -28.38 5.21 28.17
C TYR A 703 -27.68 5.62 26.87
N ALA A 704 -27.75 4.78 25.83
CA ALA A 704 -27.05 4.92 24.56
C ALA A 704 -27.87 4.34 23.38
N PRO A 705 -28.98 5.00 23.00
CA PRO A 705 -29.92 4.47 22.01
C PRO A 705 -29.31 4.30 20.61
N ASP A 706 -28.21 4.99 20.33
CA ASP A 706 -27.50 4.94 19.04
C ASP A 706 -26.40 3.87 18.98
N THR A 707 -26.18 3.10 20.07
CA THR A 707 -25.18 2.02 20.11
C THR A 707 -25.72 0.75 19.44
N ASP A 708 -24.96 0.18 18.50
CA ASP A 708 -25.22 -1.15 17.96
C ASP A 708 -24.71 -2.23 18.93
N VAL A 709 -25.63 -2.93 19.60
CA VAL A 709 -25.31 -3.97 20.58
C VAL A 709 -25.44 -5.35 19.94
N LYS A 710 -24.41 -6.18 20.08
CA LYS A 710 -24.41 -7.58 19.62
C LYS A 710 -24.02 -8.56 20.71
N VAL A 711 -24.60 -9.75 20.61
CA VAL A 711 -24.28 -10.92 21.42
C VAL A 711 -23.84 -12.03 20.47
N ILE A 712 -22.64 -12.57 20.70
CA ILE A 712 -22.03 -13.63 19.88
C ILE A 712 -22.16 -15.01 20.50
#